data_AF-A0A948NVY6-F1
#
_entry.id   AF-A0A948NVY6-F1
#
_cell.length_a   1.000
_cell.length_b   1.000
_cell.length_c   1.000
_cell.angle_alpha   90.00
_cell.angle_beta   90.00
_cell.angle_gamma   90.00
#
_symmetry.space_group_name_H-M   'P 1'
#
loop_
_entity.id
_entity.type
_entity.pdbx_description
1 polymer ?
#
loop_
_entity_poly.entity_id
_entity_poly.type
_entity_poly.pdbx_seq_one_letter_code
_entity_poly.pdbx_strand_id
1 'polypeptide(L)'
;MPRSSSKKESGRETINSNIYGISASIKFINLPIINSQPMPEKNKISYGELRAALQMTGETIRKRDIALGGRITNVYPGQNIQKAVDKVHKYGGGVVFLKNGTHVVNYDINLYSNIYLQGQNGESAIIDFNSEAYSIKAVGSGAYVTGTLSVTNNSQTVTGVGTTWISTMIGQRILLDGLWYVISAVGSTTSLTISAPYGGTTLSGTSYTIATVIEDIKISDLVVKNSASSALKFQYANECWVRDINVQTSVIGIDIDDSSQFAFYQVDTTACYYGWTINNTHYIECVGSGVLDSLVGSALAIDNVSYASFMSCFFLNSAGDGLNISNSKIISIHSSTFIENAGQGIEFVSGNTSIYIMQCSVQSNGSDGIKLTATTDNCLFLGVLLKDNGGYGLNVAAATCDDNVLSACNLTGNTSGSVSDSGTGTVIRGNVGVDDTSTSGSANIVRQFTAIEAITAKDAVYLIELTPDTHSLDLELSSAQYAYINDTASLSITGDMTIECWVKVESAPSGANATILSKYAYTGNQRSWYLSYLNGGGTIRFSVDDAGDNPSYADIVYTLTPGTWYHLAVAYDASAGSAVLYVNGSSVGTFTGLDISIFNSTAKFCIGSISEGESFFDGLIDEVRVWNDIRTAQEILNNYNKEILGSEANLQGYWQLDNDYLDKTANANNLTAVNAPVFSVDVPFVSTGTSIGKTNASVTGKYETFIGFASKNISALASGDVIVAGEVNGLSGLTPGSQYYLSNTPGSISTVPGTNTRKIGIASSTTTLLITNIW
;
A
#
# COMPACT_ATOMS: atom_id res chain seq x y z
N MET A 1 73.21 -28.47 3.50
CA MET A 1 72.93 -27.11 2.99
C MET A 1 71.56 -27.10 2.33
N PRO A 2 70.84 -25.97 2.43
CA PRO A 2 69.43 -25.94 2.83
C PRO A 2 68.56 -25.02 1.94
N ARG A 3 67.37 -24.64 2.46
CA ARG A 3 66.51 -23.45 2.20
C ARG A 3 65.40 -23.62 1.15
N SER A 4 64.11 -23.60 1.53
CA SER A 4 63.24 -22.47 1.99
C SER A 4 62.99 -21.46 0.85
N SER A 5 61.78 -20.96 0.55
CA SER A 5 60.75 -20.42 1.44
C SER A 5 59.46 -20.03 0.68
N SER A 6 58.33 -20.14 1.39
CA SER A 6 57.06 -19.40 1.36
C SER A 6 56.78 -18.29 0.32
N LYS A 7 55.50 -18.19 -0.11
CA LYS A 7 54.65 -17.02 0.16
C LYS A 7 53.14 -17.25 -0.14
N LYS A 8 52.36 -17.20 0.95
CA LYS A 8 51.01 -16.65 1.15
C LYS A 8 49.90 -16.95 0.13
N GLU A 9 49.06 -17.92 0.49
CA GLU A 9 47.62 -17.86 0.26
C GLU A 9 46.99 -16.83 1.22
N SER A 10 46.20 -15.90 0.69
CA SER A 10 45.20 -15.15 1.46
C SER A 10 43.84 -15.75 1.16
N GLY A 11 43.27 -16.43 2.16
CA GLY A 11 41.95 -17.02 2.09
C GLY A 11 40.86 -15.96 1.90
N ARG A 12 39.95 -16.23 0.96
CA ARG A 12 38.59 -15.73 1.02
C ARG A 12 37.77 -16.86 1.63
N GLU A 13 37.39 -16.69 2.90
CA GLU A 13 36.43 -17.57 3.55
C GLU A 13 35.10 -17.49 2.81
N THR A 14 34.62 -18.66 2.39
CA THR A 14 33.27 -18.85 1.86
C THR A 14 32.29 -18.66 3.02
N ILE A 15 31.62 -17.51 3.06
CA ILE A 15 30.48 -17.34 3.97
C ILE A 15 29.32 -18.17 3.42
N ASN A 16 28.98 -19.23 4.14
CA ASN A 16 27.77 -20.02 3.95
C ASN A 16 26.53 -19.15 4.15
N SER A 17 25.84 -18.81 3.06
CA SER A 17 24.49 -18.24 3.09
C SER A 17 23.45 -19.37 2.97
N ASN A 18 23.05 -19.91 4.11
CA ASN A 18 21.78 -20.61 4.24
C ASN A 18 20.99 -19.87 5.30
N ILE A 19 19.89 -19.18 4.92
CA ILE A 19 18.67 -18.90 5.71
C ILE A 19 17.75 -17.94 4.90
N TYR A 20 16.60 -18.50 4.46
CA TYR A 20 15.34 -17.94 3.91
C TYR A 20 15.39 -17.09 2.61
N GLY A 21 14.63 -17.32 1.54
CA GLY A 21 13.45 -18.17 1.36
C GLY A 21 12.25 -17.44 0.75
N ILE A 22 12.40 -16.70 -0.36
CA ILE A 22 11.29 -16.31 -1.27
C ILE A 22 11.81 -16.37 -2.71
N SER A 23 11.41 -17.42 -3.42
CA SER A 23 11.62 -17.58 -4.87
C SER A 23 10.39 -17.03 -5.59
N ALA A 24 10.52 -15.86 -6.21
CA ALA A 24 9.63 -15.44 -7.28
C ALA A 24 10.24 -15.95 -8.61
N SER A 25 9.59 -16.94 -9.19
CA SER A 25 10.01 -17.54 -10.46
C SER A 25 9.65 -16.64 -11.63
N ILE A 26 10.62 -15.92 -12.21
CA ILE A 26 10.52 -15.38 -13.57
C ILE A 26 11.33 -16.30 -14.48
N LYS A 27 10.61 -17.13 -15.26
CA LYS A 27 11.21 -17.98 -16.30
C LYS A 27 11.73 -17.11 -17.43
N PHE A 28 13.04 -16.90 -17.50
CA PHE A 28 13.70 -16.62 -18.76
C PHE A 28 13.84 -17.92 -19.54
N ILE A 29 13.15 -18.01 -20.67
CA ILE A 29 13.37 -19.07 -21.65
C ILE A 29 14.70 -18.76 -22.35
N ASN A 30 15.75 -19.52 -21.97
CA ASN A 30 16.95 -19.67 -22.78
C ASN A 30 16.59 -20.40 -24.08
N LEU A 31 16.93 -19.80 -25.23
CA LEU A 31 17.10 -20.55 -26.48
C LEU A 31 18.57 -20.50 -26.92
N PRO A 32 19.10 -21.61 -27.47
CA PRO A 32 20.54 -21.86 -27.56
C PRO A 32 21.20 -21.11 -28.72
N ILE A 33 22.46 -20.74 -28.50
CA ILE A 33 23.41 -20.28 -29.52
C ILE A 33 23.70 -21.44 -30.48
N ILE A 34 23.49 -21.25 -31.79
CA ILE A 34 24.06 -22.11 -32.85
C ILE A 34 24.81 -21.23 -33.87
N ASN A 35 26.01 -21.68 -34.21
CA ASN A 35 27.02 -21.05 -35.06
C ASN A 35 26.70 -21.02 -36.57
N SER A 36 27.06 -19.88 -37.18
CA SER A 36 27.79 -19.69 -38.45
C SER A 36 27.10 -19.68 -39.84
N GLN A 37 27.53 -18.65 -40.60
CA GLN A 37 27.51 -18.37 -42.06
C GLN A 37 26.38 -17.50 -42.67
N PRO A 38 26.68 -16.63 -43.68
CA PRO A 38 26.01 -15.34 -43.90
C PRO A 38 25.03 -15.26 -45.11
N MET A 39 24.27 -14.14 -45.18
CA MET A 39 23.45 -13.56 -46.29
C MET A 39 21.93 -13.87 -46.29
N PRO A 40 21.02 -13.07 -46.93
CA PRO A 40 21.07 -11.70 -47.49
C PRO A 40 19.97 -10.74 -46.93
N GLU A 41 20.07 -9.43 -47.21
CA GLU A 41 19.04 -8.43 -46.88
C GLU A 41 17.65 -8.77 -47.46
N LYS A 42 16.63 -8.87 -46.60
CA LYS A 42 15.23 -8.60 -46.96
C LYS A 42 14.61 -7.61 -45.97
N ASN A 43 14.64 -6.34 -46.37
CA ASN A 43 13.81 -5.28 -45.81
C ASN A 43 12.33 -5.51 -46.19
N LYS A 44 11.57 -6.24 -45.36
CA LYS A 44 10.12 -6.10 -45.08
C LYS A 44 9.14 -7.27 -45.38
N ILE A 45 8.01 -7.06 -44.71
CA ILE A 45 6.88 -7.82 -44.15
C ILE A 45 6.03 -8.68 -45.10
N SER A 46 5.60 -9.82 -44.55
CA SER A 46 4.25 -10.38 -44.74
C SER A 46 3.58 -10.64 -43.38
N TYR A 47 2.26 -10.74 -43.21
CA TYR A 47 1.56 -11.94 -43.66
C TYR A 47 0.24 -11.62 -44.33
N GLY A 48 0.21 -11.80 -45.65
CA GLY A 48 -0.97 -11.62 -46.49
C GLY A 48 -1.87 -10.45 -46.12
N GLU A 49 -1.41 -9.30 -45.68
CA GLU A 49 -0.08 -8.72 -45.49
C GLU A 49 -0.46 -7.37 -44.82
N LEU A 50 0.45 -6.43 -44.87
CA LEU A 50 0.11 -5.11 -45.40
C LEU A 50 -1.14 -5.04 -46.36
N ARG A 51 -1.46 -6.14 -47.07
CA ARG A 51 -2.52 -6.46 -48.04
C ARG A 51 -3.92 -5.97 -47.71
N ALA A 52 -4.33 -5.90 -46.45
CA ALA A 52 -5.70 -5.47 -46.12
C ALA A 52 -5.74 -4.12 -45.38
N ALA A 53 -4.64 -3.69 -44.77
CA ALA A 53 -4.56 -2.43 -44.01
C ALA A 53 -4.74 -1.15 -44.86
N LEU A 54 -4.88 -1.27 -46.19
CA LEU A 54 -5.11 -0.18 -47.14
C LEU A 54 -6.48 -0.24 -47.85
N GLN A 55 -7.34 -1.25 -47.62
CA GLN A 55 -8.71 -1.25 -48.17
C GLN A 55 -9.75 -1.05 -47.07
N MET A 56 -10.31 0.16 -47.12
CA MET A 56 -11.16 0.81 -46.12
C MET A 56 -12.63 0.42 -46.23
N THR A 57 -13.35 0.52 -45.12
CA THR A 57 -14.72 1.05 -45.13
C THR A 57 -14.87 2.11 -44.03
N GLY A 58 -14.89 3.39 -44.43
CA GLY A 58 -15.59 4.44 -43.69
C GLY A 58 -14.84 5.30 -42.66
N GLU A 59 -13.74 4.87 -42.05
CA GLU A 59 -13.14 5.64 -40.94
C GLU A 59 -11.75 6.25 -41.25
N THR A 60 -11.51 7.44 -40.70
CA THR A 60 -10.29 8.24 -40.93
C THR A 60 -9.18 7.82 -39.96
N ILE A 61 -8.04 7.37 -40.47
CA ILE A 61 -6.82 7.09 -39.68
C ILE A 61 -6.15 8.43 -39.31
N ARG A 62 -5.92 8.69 -38.02
CA ARG A 62 -5.23 9.91 -37.56
C ARG A 62 -3.71 9.68 -37.57
N LYS A 63 -2.92 10.75 -37.63
CA LYS A 63 -1.43 10.75 -37.72
C LYS A 63 -0.69 9.94 -36.61
N ARG A 64 -1.42 9.34 -35.66
CA ARG A 64 -0.93 8.71 -34.42
C ARG A 64 -1.10 7.19 -34.41
N ASP A 65 -1.78 6.62 -35.40
CA ASP A 65 -2.40 5.29 -35.22
C ASP A 65 -1.58 4.11 -35.81
N ILE A 66 -0.34 4.33 -36.31
CA ILE A 66 0.62 3.26 -36.69
C ILE A 66 2.09 3.69 -36.45
N ALA A 67 2.90 2.87 -35.74
CA ALA A 67 4.37 2.98 -35.71
C ALA A 67 5.06 1.59 -35.80
N LEU A 68 5.78 1.33 -36.90
CA LEU A 68 6.67 0.18 -37.13
C LEU A 68 7.97 0.71 -37.78
N GLY A 69 9.09 0.77 -37.04
CA GLY A 69 10.40 1.10 -37.62
C GLY A 69 11.25 2.11 -36.83
N GLY A 70 12.08 1.62 -35.91
CA GLY A 70 13.32 2.29 -35.53
C GLY A 70 14.48 1.82 -36.41
N ARG A 71 15.47 2.68 -36.68
CA ARG A 71 16.66 2.27 -37.45
C ARG A 71 17.70 1.64 -36.52
N ILE A 72 18.25 0.48 -36.89
CA ILE A 72 19.46 -0.05 -36.24
C ILE A 72 20.68 0.38 -37.07
N THR A 73 21.67 0.98 -36.41
CA THR A 73 22.95 1.32 -37.03
C THR A 73 24.09 0.71 -36.22
N ASN A 74 24.84 -0.21 -36.83
CA ASN A 74 26.06 -0.76 -36.23
C ASN A 74 27.18 0.28 -36.32
N VAL A 75 27.93 0.44 -35.23
CA VAL A 75 29.12 1.29 -35.17
C VAL A 75 30.31 0.45 -34.72
N TYR A 76 31.37 0.44 -35.50
CA TYR A 76 32.64 -0.24 -35.20
C TYR A 76 33.68 0.76 -34.67
N PRO A 77 34.67 0.32 -33.88
CA PRO A 77 35.75 1.17 -33.42
C PRO A 77 36.36 2.03 -34.55
N GLY A 78 36.58 3.31 -34.29
CA GLY A 78 37.06 4.31 -35.25
C GLY A 78 35.96 4.95 -36.12
N GLN A 79 34.72 4.47 -36.06
CA GLN A 79 33.58 5.14 -36.68
C GLN A 79 32.98 6.20 -35.74
N ASN A 80 32.33 7.22 -36.31
CA ASN A 80 31.75 8.31 -35.54
C ASN A 80 30.36 7.91 -35.01
N ILE A 81 30.21 7.87 -33.69
CA ILE A 81 28.96 7.49 -33.00
C ILE A 81 27.88 8.54 -33.20
N GLN A 82 28.20 9.83 -33.12
CA GLN A 82 27.20 10.91 -33.27
C GLN A 82 26.52 10.85 -34.65
N LYS A 83 27.29 10.58 -35.72
CA LYS A 83 26.72 10.40 -37.05
C LYS A 83 25.72 9.24 -37.11
N ALA A 84 25.92 8.18 -36.33
CA ALA A 84 24.95 7.09 -36.22
C ALA A 84 23.71 7.53 -35.44
N VAL A 85 23.87 8.29 -34.35
CA VAL A 85 22.77 8.88 -33.59
C VAL A 85 21.92 9.80 -34.48
N ASP A 86 22.52 10.77 -35.17
CA ASP A 86 21.81 11.67 -36.09
C ASP A 86 21.08 10.90 -37.20
N LYS A 87 21.70 9.83 -37.70
CA LYS A 87 21.13 8.97 -38.73
C LYS A 87 19.94 8.19 -38.22
N VAL A 88 19.93 7.74 -36.97
CA VAL A 88 18.80 7.04 -36.37
C VAL A 88 17.68 8.03 -36.04
N HIS A 89 18.02 9.19 -35.47
CA HIS A 89 17.07 10.25 -35.16
C HIS A 89 16.29 10.74 -36.39
N LYS A 90 16.93 10.89 -37.55
CA LYS A 90 16.27 11.27 -38.81
C LYS A 90 15.13 10.31 -39.22
N TYR A 91 15.13 9.07 -38.71
CA TYR A 91 14.09 8.07 -38.97
C TYR A 91 13.07 7.97 -37.83
N GLY A 92 13.08 8.91 -36.88
CA GLY A 92 12.15 8.96 -35.76
C GLY A 92 12.59 8.16 -34.53
N GLY A 93 13.82 7.63 -34.51
CA GLY A 93 14.35 6.86 -33.37
C GLY A 93 14.91 5.49 -33.77
N GLY A 94 15.40 4.73 -32.78
CA GLY A 94 15.96 3.39 -32.96
C GLY A 94 17.28 3.16 -32.22
N VAL A 95 18.04 2.16 -32.67
CA VAL A 95 19.20 1.62 -31.96
C VAL A 95 20.51 2.03 -32.63
N VAL A 96 21.40 2.64 -31.85
CA VAL A 96 22.82 2.78 -32.19
C VAL A 96 23.57 1.65 -31.50
N PHE A 97 23.98 0.65 -32.28
CA PHE A 97 24.53 -0.60 -31.76
C PHE A 97 26.06 -0.61 -31.88
N LEU A 98 26.75 -0.38 -30.76
CA LEU A 98 28.21 -0.34 -30.70
C LEU A 98 28.78 -1.76 -30.67
N LYS A 99 29.62 -2.09 -31.65
CA LYS A 99 30.35 -3.35 -31.70
C LYS A 99 31.49 -3.33 -30.69
N ASN A 100 31.90 -4.51 -30.24
CA ASN A 100 33.00 -4.69 -29.30
C ASN A 100 34.28 -3.97 -29.76
N GLY A 101 35.02 -3.47 -28.79
CA GLY A 101 36.24 -2.70 -28.94
C GLY A 101 36.12 -1.29 -28.36
N THR A 102 37.25 -0.57 -28.36
CA THR A 102 37.34 0.79 -27.84
C THR A 102 36.99 1.81 -28.91
N HIS A 103 35.90 2.54 -28.70
CA HIS A 103 35.49 3.71 -29.46
C HIS A 103 36.08 4.95 -28.78
N VAL A 104 37.22 5.44 -29.30
CA VAL A 104 37.81 6.68 -28.83
C VAL A 104 37.03 7.86 -29.41
N VAL A 105 36.52 8.72 -28.53
CA VAL A 105 35.58 9.80 -28.87
C VAL A 105 36.12 11.14 -28.39
N ASN A 106 36.10 12.13 -29.27
CA ASN A 106 36.57 13.50 -29.01
C ASN A 106 35.47 14.54 -29.27
N TYR A 107 34.23 14.19 -28.91
CA TYR A 107 33.03 15.01 -29.03
C TYR A 107 31.95 14.49 -28.07
N ASP A 108 30.98 15.33 -27.75
CA ASP A 108 29.78 14.86 -27.03
C ASP A 108 28.93 13.93 -27.89
N ILE A 109 28.43 12.86 -27.28
CA ILE A 109 27.40 12.01 -27.88
C ILE A 109 26.04 12.54 -27.42
N ASN A 110 25.43 13.38 -28.25
CA ASN A 110 24.13 14.01 -27.99
C ASN A 110 23.01 13.09 -28.52
N LEU A 111 22.29 12.47 -27.59
CA LEU A 111 21.12 11.64 -27.83
C LEU A 111 19.88 12.52 -28.04
N TYR A 112 18.97 12.07 -28.90
CA TYR A 112 17.66 12.67 -29.11
C TYR A 112 16.58 11.72 -28.58
N SER A 113 15.33 12.17 -28.47
CA SER A 113 14.23 11.30 -28.02
C SER A 113 14.10 10.02 -28.86
N ASN A 114 13.69 8.93 -28.23
CA ASN A 114 13.51 7.59 -28.83
C ASN A 114 14.84 6.94 -29.32
N ILE A 115 15.97 7.26 -28.70
CA ILE A 115 17.30 6.72 -29.05
C ILE A 115 17.78 5.70 -28.01
N TYR A 116 18.26 4.58 -28.53
CA TYR A 116 18.70 3.42 -27.78
C TYR A 116 20.19 3.23 -28.10
N LEU A 117 21.07 3.69 -27.22
CA LEU A 117 22.52 3.49 -27.35
C LEU A 117 22.90 2.19 -26.65
N GLN A 118 23.23 1.17 -27.44
CA GLN A 118 23.44 -0.17 -26.92
C GLN A 118 24.81 -0.70 -27.34
N GLY A 119 25.59 -1.21 -26.40
CA GLY A 119 26.77 -2.01 -26.71
C GLY A 119 26.43 -3.47 -27.01
N GLN A 120 27.33 -4.14 -27.73
CA GLN A 120 27.15 -5.54 -28.06
C GLN A 120 27.34 -6.47 -26.84
N ASN A 121 28.10 -6.02 -25.83
CA ASN A 121 28.32 -6.70 -24.57
C ASN A 121 28.87 -5.68 -23.54
N GLY A 122 28.29 -5.67 -22.33
CA GLY A 122 28.59 -4.77 -21.20
C GLY A 122 30.06 -4.55 -20.87
N GLU A 123 30.92 -5.54 -21.08
CA GLU A 123 32.34 -5.44 -20.72
C GLU A 123 33.25 -5.10 -21.92
N SER A 124 32.75 -5.22 -23.15
CA SER A 124 33.60 -5.21 -24.37
C SER A 124 33.34 -4.03 -25.31
N ALA A 125 32.19 -3.37 -25.24
CA ALA A 125 31.92 -2.14 -25.98
C ALA A 125 32.31 -0.94 -25.10
N ILE A 126 33.43 -0.30 -25.41
CA ILE A 126 34.03 0.74 -24.57
C ILE A 126 33.93 2.09 -25.28
N ILE A 127 33.36 3.10 -24.64
CA ILE A 127 33.46 4.50 -25.04
C ILE A 127 34.57 5.15 -24.20
N ASP A 128 35.61 5.66 -24.84
CA ASP A 128 36.75 6.31 -24.19
C ASP A 128 36.82 7.78 -24.64
N PHE A 129 36.58 8.71 -23.71
CA PHE A 129 36.63 10.15 -23.98
C PHE A 129 38.05 10.72 -23.91
N ASN A 130 39.07 9.87 -23.73
CA ASN A 130 40.48 10.25 -23.80
C ASN A 130 40.88 11.39 -22.85
N SER A 131 40.24 11.45 -21.68
CA SER A 131 40.43 12.48 -20.65
C SER A 131 40.06 13.89 -21.11
N GLU A 132 39.18 14.01 -22.11
CA GLU A 132 38.63 15.28 -22.59
C GLU A 132 37.22 15.52 -22.03
N ALA A 133 36.78 16.78 -22.05
CA ALA A 133 35.52 17.20 -21.41
C ALA A 133 34.28 16.90 -22.27
N TYR A 134 34.02 15.61 -22.52
CA TYR A 134 32.90 15.12 -23.32
C TYR A 134 32.05 14.10 -22.56
N SER A 135 30.77 14.01 -22.92
CA SER A 135 29.79 13.16 -22.24
C SER A 135 28.89 12.42 -23.23
N ILE A 136 28.18 11.41 -22.72
CA ILE A 136 26.92 10.96 -23.33
C ILE A 136 25.81 11.84 -22.75
N LYS A 137 25.12 12.59 -23.60
CA LYS A 137 24.17 13.65 -23.22
C LYS A 137 22.77 13.32 -23.71
N ALA A 138 21.81 13.30 -22.81
CA ALA A 138 20.39 13.45 -23.11
C ALA A 138 19.92 14.76 -22.47
N VAL A 139 20.13 15.86 -23.20
CA VAL A 139 19.89 17.22 -22.72
C VAL A 139 18.87 17.92 -23.61
N GLY A 140 17.72 18.27 -23.04
CA GLY A 140 16.70 19.07 -23.70
C GLY A 140 17.14 20.52 -23.96
N SER A 141 16.23 21.35 -24.47
CA SER A 141 16.57 22.71 -24.89
C SER A 141 15.48 23.73 -24.63
N GLY A 142 15.81 25.02 -24.75
CA GLY A 142 14.83 26.11 -24.67
C GLY A 142 14.28 26.35 -23.27
N ALA A 143 15.11 26.18 -22.24
CA ALA A 143 14.72 26.41 -20.85
C ALA A 143 14.21 27.84 -20.61
N TYR A 144 13.06 27.96 -19.96
CA TYR A 144 12.48 29.22 -19.50
C TYR A 144 12.12 29.10 -18.01
N VAL A 145 12.70 29.99 -17.21
CA VAL A 145 12.67 29.94 -15.73
C VAL A 145 12.29 31.29 -15.10
N THR A 146 11.81 32.26 -15.89
CA THR A 146 11.55 33.62 -15.41
C THR A 146 10.20 33.73 -14.70
N GLY A 147 10.19 34.36 -13.53
CA GLY A 147 8.99 34.55 -12.71
C GLY A 147 8.70 33.33 -11.82
N THR A 148 7.51 33.31 -11.22
CA THR A 148 7.02 32.20 -10.41
C THR A 148 5.67 31.74 -10.90
N LEU A 149 5.23 30.55 -10.47
CA LEU A 149 3.92 30.01 -10.81
C LEU A 149 3.10 29.60 -9.60
N SER A 150 1.80 29.47 -9.83
CA SER A 150 0.84 28.83 -8.94
C SER A 150 -0.08 27.92 -9.73
N VAL A 151 -0.39 26.75 -9.18
CA VAL A 151 -1.35 25.80 -9.73
C VAL A 151 -2.02 25.03 -8.60
N THR A 152 -3.35 24.98 -8.61
CA THR A 152 -4.14 24.26 -7.60
C THR A 152 -4.22 22.78 -7.96
N ASN A 153 -4.26 21.91 -6.96
CA ASN A 153 -4.59 20.49 -7.15
C ASN A 153 -5.86 20.33 -8.00
N ASN A 154 -5.86 19.38 -8.94
CA ASN A 154 -6.90 19.11 -9.92
C ASN A 154 -7.19 20.25 -10.91
N SER A 155 -6.32 21.25 -11.03
CA SER A 155 -6.42 22.31 -12.05
C SER A 155 -5.55 22.00 -13.27
N GLN A 156 -6.05 22.30 -14.47
CA GLN A 156 -5.23 22.38 -15.69
C GLN A 156 -4.68 23.78 -15.94
N THR A 157 -5.12 24.78 -15.18
CA THR A 157 -4.69 26.16 -15.35
C THR A 157 -3.53 26.45 -14.41
N VAL A 158 -2.41 26.87 -15.00
CA VAL A 158 -1.26 27.38 -14.27
C VAL A 158 -1.22 28.89 -14.45
N THR A 159 -1.05 29.61 -13.35
CA THR A 159 -0.96 31.08 -13.31
C THR A 159 0.47 31.49 -12.98
N GLY A 160 0.99 32.47 -13.71
CA GLY A 160 2.34 33.00 -13.55
C GLY A 160 2.34 34.41 -12.93
N VAL A 161 3.40 34.72 -12.19
CA VAL A 161 3.70 36.08 -11.70
C VAL A 161 5.09 36.46 -12.20
N GLY A 162 5.21 37.61 -12.85
CA GLY A 162 6.47 38.04 -13.47
C GLY A 162 6.89 37.20 -14.69
N THR A 163 5.97 36.42 -15.25
CA THR A 163 6.20 35.57 -16.42
C THR A 163 5.89 36.30 -17.73
N THR A 164 6.39 35.78 -18.83
CA THR A 164 6.13 36.25 -20.20
C THR A 164 5.94 35.03 -21.11
N TRP A 165 4.92 34.24 -20.80
CA TRP A 165 4.58 33.06 -21.60
C TRP A 165 4.03 33.45 -22.96
N ILE A 166 4.47 32.74 -24.00
CA ILE A 166 4.14 33.02 -25.40
C ILE A 166 3.73 31.75 -26.11
N SER A 167 2.94 31.89 -27.19
CA SER A 167 2.35 30.76 -27.91
C SER A 167 3.35 29.74 -28.47
N THR A 168 4.62 30.09 -28.63
CA THR A 168 5.68 29.16 -29.07
C THR A 168 6.05 28.12 -28.00
N MET A 169 5.62 28.30 -26.75
CA MET A 169 5.79 27.33 -25.67
C MET A 169 4.77 26.19 -25.74
N ILE A 170 3.73 26.30 -26.57
CA ILE A 170 2.77 25.20 -26.77
C ILE A 170 3.50 23.98 -27.34
N GLY A 171 3.30 22.82 -26.72
CA GLY A 171 4.00 21.57 -27.04
C GLY A 171 5.33 21.37 -26.29
N GLN A 172 5.89 22.42 -25.67
CA GLN A 172 6.95 22.24 -24.67
C GLN A 172 6.35 21.68 -23.38
N ARG A 173 7.22 21.29 -22.44
CA ARG A 173 6.80 20.79 -21.14
C ARG A 173 7.11 21.79 -20.04
N ILE A 174 6.27 21.84 -19.01
CA ILE A 174 6.49 22.58 -17.77
C ILE A 174 6.70 21.60 -16.62
N LEU A 175 7.73 21.83 -15.81
CA LEU A 175 8.07 21.01 -14.64
C LEU A 175 7.30 21.52 -13.43
N LEU A 176 6.42 20.67 -12.88
CA LEU A 176 5.58 20.98 -11.71
C LEU A 176 5.74 19.85 -10.68
N ASP A 177 6.29 20.15 -9.50
CA ASP A 177 6.59 19.14 -8.44
C ASP A 177 7.39 17.94 -9.00
N GLY A 178 8.37 18.26 -9.88
CA GLY A 178 9.25 17.30 -10.57
C GLY A 178 8.62 16.53 -11.74
N LEU A 179 7.33 16.70 -12.03
CA LEU A 179 6.65 16.05 -13.15
C LEU A 179 6.53 16.97 -14.36
N TRP A 180 6.80 16.43 -15.55
CA TRP A 180 6.71 17.17 -16.80
C TRP A 180 5.30 17.11 -17.40
N TYR A 181 4.64 18.26 -17.49
CA TYR A 181 3.33 18.41 -18.13
C TYR A 181 3.45 19.09 -19.49
N VAL A 182 2.74 18.60 -20.51
CA VAL A 182 2.73 19.24 -21.83
C VAL A 182 1.90 20.52 -21.75
N ILE A 183 2.44 21.64 -22.24
CA ILE A 183 1.70 22.89 -22.38
C ILE A 183 0.76 22.76 -23.58
N SER A 184 -0.54 22.69 -23.32
CA SER A 184 -1.58 22.52 -24.34
C SER A 184 -2.08 23.86 -24.89
N ALA A 185 -2.01 24.93 -24.10
CA ALA A 185 -2.35 26.28 -24.53
C ALA A 185 -1.61 27.34 -23.70
N VAL A 186 -1.44 28.53 -24.28
CA VAL A 186 -0.98 29.73 -23.57
C VAL A 186 -2.09 30.77 -23.69
N GLY A 187 -2.74 31.08 -22.58
CA GLY A 187 -3.88 32.02 -22.51
C GLY A 187 -3.45 33.47 -22.41
N SER A 188 -2.32 33.75 -21.76
CA SER A 188 -1.71 35.08 -21.65
C SER A 188 -0.22 34.96 -21.26
N THR A 189 0.46 36.09 -21.09
CA THR A 189 1.82 36.12 -20.53
C THR A 189 1.93 35.54 -19.13
N THR A 190 0.81 35.36 -18.43
CA THR A 190 0.70 34.89 -17.05
C THR A 190 -0.28 33.73 -16.88
N SER A 191 -0.73 33.10 -17.97
CA SER A 191 -1.66 31.98 -17.89
C SER A 191 -1.37 30.95 -18.98
N LEU A 192 -1.22 29.69 -18.58
CA LEU A 192 -1.09 28.55 -19.48
C LEU A 192 -2.01 27.40 -19.05
N THR A 193 -2.29 26.51 -19.98
CA THR A 193 -3.05 25.28 -19.76
C THR A 193 -2.14 24.07 -19.98
N ILE A 194 -2.18 23.11 -19.06
CA ILE A 194 -1.46 21.84 -19.16
C ILE A 194 -2.35 20.70 -19.67
N SER A 195 -1.72 19.66 -20.22
CA SER A 195 -2.40 18.55 -20.91
C SER A 195 -3.30 17.68 -20.03
N ALA A 196 -3.09 17.67 -18.72
CA ALA A 196 -3.90 16.95 -17.74
C ALA A 196 -3.98 17.74 -16.43
N PRO A 197 -5.02 17.55 -15.59
CA PRO A 197 -5.10 18.19 -14.28
C PRO A 197 -3.85 17.93 -13.45
N TYR A 198 -3.35 18.96 -12.76
CA TYR A 198 -2.21 18.83 -11.87
C TYR A 198 -2.57 17.99 -10.64
N GLY A 199 -1.86 16.87 -10.43
CA GLY A 199 -2.17 15.89 -9.39
C GLY A 199 -1.46 16.10 -8.06
N GLY A 200 -0.53 17.05 -7.98
CA GLY A 200 0.25 17.32 -6.77
C GLY A 200 -0.44 18.26 -5.77
N THR A 201 0.26 18.61 -4.69
CA THR A 201 -0.22 19.60 -3.71
C THR A 201 -0.18 21.01 -4.32
N THR A 202 -1.16 21.86 -4.00
CA THR A 202 -1.25 23.21 -4.57
C THR A 202 0.07 23.97 -4.46
N LEU A 203 0.64 24.34 -5.62
CA LEU A 203 1.85 25.14 -5.72
C LEU A 203 1.47 26.63 -5.68
N SER A 204 2.23 27.42 -4.92
CA SER A 204 2.00 28.85 -4.78
C SER A 204 3.30 29.62 -4.78
N GLY A 205 3.52 30.43 -5.81
CA GLY A 205 4.73 31.26 -5.95
C GLY A 205 6.01 30.45 -6.14
N THR A 206 5.92 29.24 -6.70
CA THR A 206 7.04 28.31 -6.83
C THR A 206 7.86 28.61 -8.10
N SER A 207 9.17 28.38 -8.04
CA SER A 207 10.05 28.35 -9.20
C SER A 207 9.67 27.19 -10.14
N TYR A 208 10.01 27.32 -11.42
CA TYR A 208 9.65 26.32 -12.43
C TYR A 208 10.58 26.39 -13.64
N THR A 209 10.53 25.33 -14.45
CA THR A 209 11.21 25.27 -15.74
C THR A 209 10.21 24.87 -16.81
N ILE A 210 10.20 25.60 -17.92
CA ILE A 210 9.61 25.15 -19.19
C ILE A 210 10.75 24.77 -20.12
N ALA A 211 10.70 23.59 -20.73
CA ALA A 211 11.73 23.15 -21.68
C ALA A 211 11.16 22.23 -22.76
N THR A 212 11.89 22.13 -23.87
CA THR A 212 11.75 21.03 -24.82
C THR A 212 12.48 19.82 -24.27
N VAL A 213 11.73 18.82 -23.83
CA VAL A 213 12.22 17.64 -23.11
C VAL A 213 12.67 16.55 -24.07
N ILE A 214 13.72 15.81 -23.70
CA ILE A 214 14.13 14.56 -24.35
C ILE A 214 13.49 13.38 -23.64
N GLU A 215 12.94 12.42 -24.37
CA GLU A 215 12.14 11.32 -23.81
C GLU A 215 12.46 9.96 -24.46
N ASP A 216 12.16 8.86 -23.74
CA ASP A 216 12.39 7.47 -24.17
C ASP A 216 13.85 7.24 -24.62
N ILE A 217 14.77 7.41 -23.67
CA ILE A 217 16.19 7.14 -23.88
C ILE A 217 16.55 5.80 -23.23
N LYS A 218 17.30 4.98 -23.96
CA LYS A 218 17.87 3.74 -23.42
C LYS A 218 19.37 3.73 -23.62
N ILE A 219 20.12 3.45 -22.57
CA ILE A 219 21.57 3.26 -22.63
C ILE A 219 21.90 1.92 -21.98
N SER A 220 22.49 0.99 -22.74
CA SER A 220 22.82 -0.32 -22.18
C SER A 220 24.10 -0.95 -22.68
N ASP A 221 24.66 -1.86 -21.87
CA ASP A 221 25.74 -2.77 -22.26
C ASP A 221 27.07 -2.06 -22.63
N LEU A 222 27.52 -1.09 -21.84
CA LEU A 222 28.70 -0.27 -22.16
C LEU A 222 29.65 -0.09 -20.98
N VAL A 223 30.94 0.03 -21.32
CA VAL A 223 31.92 0.72 -20.46
C VAL A 223 32.09 2.15 -20.96
N VAL A 224 32.03 3.14 -20.08
CA VAL A 224 32.29 4.56 -20.40
C VAL A 224 33.43 5.05 -19.54
N LYS A 225 34.48 5.64 -20.11
CA LYS A 225 35.64 6.04 -19.31
C LYS A 225 36.35 7.31 -19.75
N ASN A 226 37.16 7.82 -18.83
CA ASN A 226 38.05 8.97 -19.04
C ASN A 226 37.31 10.23 -19.52
N SER A 227 36.13 10.54 -18.97
CA SER A 227 35.50 11.85 -19.23
C SER A 227 36.06 12.90 -18.28
N ALA A 228 36.61 14.00 -18.79
CA ALA A 228 36.91 15.18 -17.97
C ALA A 228 35.66 16.06 -17.68
N SER A 229 34.46 15.49 -17.84
CA SER A 229 33.15 16.06 -17.51
C SER A 229 32.30 14.97 -16.83
N SER A 230 30.97 15.08 -16.88
CA SER A 230 30.08 13.97 -16.49
C SER A 230 30.16 12.85 -17.54
N ALA A 231 30.23 11.58 -17.15
CA ALA A 231 30.22 10.50 -18.13
C ALA A 231 28.84 10.38 -18.80
N LEU A 232 27.79 10.36 -17.99
CA LEU A 232 26.39 10.46 -18.41
C LEU A 232 25.78 11.75 -17.87
N LYS A 233 25.17 12.55 -18.75
CA LYS A 233 24.47 13.79 -18.39
C LYS A 233 23.04 13.79 -18.90
N PHE A 234 22.11 14.00 -17.98
CA PHE A 234 20.68 14.11 -18.24
C PHE A 234 20.20 15.47 -17.74
N GLN A 235 19.56 16.24 -18.63
CA GLN A 235 18.94 17.50 -18.23
C GLN A 235 17.69 17.76 -19.07
N TYR A 236 16.58 18.11 -18.44
CA TYR A 236 15.28 18.17 -19.14
C TYR A 236 14.98 16.84 -19.86
N ALA A 237 15.27 15.74 -19.19
CA ALA A 237 15.06 14.39 -19.69
C ALA A 237 13.88 13.72 -18.96
N ASN A 238 13.18 12.83 -19.67
CA ASN A 238 12.05 12.06 -19.17
C ASN A 238 12.15 10.60 -19.64
N GLU A 239 11.65 9.64 -18.88
CA GLU A 239 11.55 8.23 -19.29
C GLU A 239 12.90 7.67 -19.80
N CYS A 240 13.90 7.67 -18.92
CA CYS A 240 15.25 7.22 -19.25
C CYS A 240 15.59 5.92 -18.53
N TRP A 241 16.01 4.91 -19.31
CA TRP A 241 16.44 3.61 -18.79
C TRP A 241 17.93 3.38 -19.04
N VAL A 242 18.68 3.13 -17.98
CA VAL A 242 20.12 2.86 -18.04
C VAL A 242 20.39 1.51 -17.41
N ARG A 243 21.10 0.64 -18.12
CA ARG A 243 21.29 -0.74 -17.67
C ARG A 243 22.64 -1.34 -18.07
N ASP A 244 23.24 -2.13 -17.20
CA ASP A 244 24.48 -2.88 -17.50
C ASP A 244 25.59 -1.92 -18.00
N ILE A 245 25.83 -0.85 -17.23
CA ILE A 245 26.80 0.20 -17.55
C ILE A 245 27.90 0.25 -16.50
N ASN A 246 29.16 0.34 -16.94
CA ASN A 246 30.31 0.57 -16.06
C ASN A 246 31.02 1.87 -16.45
N VAL A 247 30.91 2.89 -15.61
CA VAL A 247 31.60 4.17 -15.77
C VAL A 247 32.92 4.15 -14.99
N GLN A 248 34.02 4.59 -15.60
CA GLN A 248 35.34 4.62 -14.98
C GLN A 248 35.99 5.99 -15.14
N THR A 249 36.75 6.43 -14.13
CA THR A 249 37.71 7.55 -14.25
C THR A 249 37.16 8.84 -14.86
N SER A 250 35.94 9.22 -14.50
CA SER A 250 35.27 10.44 -15.00
C SER A 250 35.18 11.53 -13.93
N VAL A 251 35.01 12.80 -14.30
CA VAL A 251 34.88 13.90 -13.32
C VAL A 251 33.59 13.77 -12.53
N ILE A 252 32.46 13.52 -13.20
CA ILE A 252 31.22 13.09 -12.54
C ILE A 252 30.81 11.76 -13.18
N GLY A 253 30.39 10.80 -12.38
CA GLY A 253 29.88 9.52 -12.89
C GLY A 253 28.58 9.72 -13.67
N ILE A 254 27.53 10.14 -12.97
CA ILE A 254 26.21 10.42 -13.54
C ILE A 254 25.70 11.75 -13.00
N ASP A 255 25.22 12.61 -13.89
CA ASP A 255 24.66 13.91 -13.56
C ASP A 255 23.24 14.03 -14.10
N ILE A 256 22.26 14.18 -13.21
CA ILE A 256 20.83 14.35 -13.52
C ILE A 256 20.37 15.67 -12.93
N ASP A 257 19.73 16.50 -13.75
CA ASP A 257 19.22 17.80 -13.35
C ASP A 257 17.89 18.11 -14.05
N ASP A 258 16.96 18.76 -13.36
CA ASP A 258 15.64 19.18 -13.88
C ASP A 258 14.98 18.11 -14.79
N SER A 259 14.81 16.89 -14.29
CA SER A 259 14.41 15.73 -15.10
C SER A 259 13.37 14.84 -14.39
N SER A 260 12.87 13.80 -15.05
CA SER A 260 11.83 12.93 -14.46
C SER A 260 11.95 11.49 -14.94
N GLN A 261 11.49 10.53 -14.12
CA GLN A 261 11.37 9.11 -14.47
C GLN A 261 12.65 8.46 -15.01
N PHE A 262 13.52 8.05 -14.10
CA PHE A 262 14.71 7.25 -14.43
C PHE A 262 14.65 5.87 -13.78
N ALA A 263 15.20 4.89 -14.47
CA ALA A 263 15.51 3.60 -13.87
C ALA A 263 16.93 3.13 -14.24
N PHE A 264 17.67 2.75 -13.21
CA PHE A 264 19.05 2.27 -13.26
C PHE A 264 19.11 0.81 -12.80
N TYR A 265 19.63 -0.08 -13.65
CA TYR A 265 19.80 -1.50 -13.32
C TYR A 265 21.23 -1.93 -13.60
N GLN A 266 21.99 -2.34 -12.57
CA GLN A 266 23.40 -2.73 -12.73
C GLN A 266 24.24 -1.64 -13.40
N VAL A 267 24.17 -0.42 -12.83
CA VAL A 267 24.91 0.75 -13.29
C VAL A 267 25.93 1.14 -12.23
N ASP A 268 27.20 1.02 -12.58
CA ASP A 268 28.29 1.19 -11.63
C ASP A 268 29.20 2.34 -12.05
N THR A 269 29.63 3.19 -11.12
CA THR A 269 30.71 4.16 -11.34
C THR A 269 31.89 3.84 -10.44
N THR A 270 33.09 3.75 -11.02
CA THR A 270 34.32 3.44 -10.30
C THR A 270 35.38 4.53 -10.48
N ALA A 271 36.06 4.93 -9.40
CA ALA A 271 37.19 5.86 -9.43
C ALA A 271 36.89 7.21 -10.13
N CYS A 272 35.65 7.69 -10.01
CA CYS A 272 35.25 8.99 -10.53
C CYS A 272 35.57 10.09 -9.52
N TYR A 273 35.86 11.30 -9.98
CA TYR A 273 36.22 12.41 -9.10
C TYR A 273 35.07 12.77 -8.16
N TYR A 274 33.86 12.90 -8.71
CA TYR A 274 32.58 12.86 -8.00
C TYR A 274 31.81 11.62 -8.45
N GLY A 275 30.99 11.04 -7.56
CA GLY A 275 30.10 9.95 -7.91
C GLY A 275 28.89 10.43 -8.72
N TRP A 276 27.69 10.35 -8.15
CA TRP A 276 26.43 10.69 -8.82
C TRP A 276 25.81 11.96 -8.23
N THR A 277 25.22 12.77 -9.09
CA THR A 277 24.42 13.94 -8.71
C THR A 277 23.02 13.82 -9.29
N ILE A 278 21.99 13.94 -8.46
CA ILE A 278 20.58 13.89 -8.85
C ILE A 278 19.84 15.07 -8.24
N ASN A 279 19.50 16.06 -9.07
CA ASN A 279 18.85 17.28 -8.65
C ASN A 279 17.51 17.46 -9.34
N ASN A 280 16.53 18.05 -8.64
CA ASN A 280 15.24 18.46 -9.19
C ASN A 280 14.55 17.36 -10.01
N THR A 281 14.47 16.16 -9.45
CA THR A 281 14.00 14.97 -10.18
C THR A 281 12.85 14.27 -9.46
N HIS A 282 11.78 13.90 -10.16
CA HIS A 282 10.60 13.34 -9.48
C HIS A 282 10.74 11.88 -9.09
N TYR A 283 11.19 11.02 -10.01
CA TYR A 283 11.17 9.58 -9.82
C TYR A 283 12.50 8.96 -10.26
N ILE A 284 13.15 8.27 -9.32
CA ILE A 284 14.32 7.44 -9.57
C ILE A 284 14.06 6.02 -9.04
N GLU A 285 14.31 5.02 -9.87
CA GLU A 285 14.48 3.63 -9.43
C GLU A 285 15.93 3.20 -9.68
N CYS A 286 16.55 2.57 -8.69
CA CYS A 286 17.93 2.13 -8.76
C CYS A 286 18.04 0.74 -8.15
N VAL A 287 18.49 -0.24 -8.94
CA VAL A 287 18.58 -1.64 -8.51
C VAL A 287 19.96 -2.20 -8.84
N GLY A 288 20.64 -2.76 -7.84
CA GLY A 288 21.92 -3.44 -8.03
C GLY A 288 23.01 -2.54 -8.63
N SER A 289 22.92 -1.23 -8.41
CA SER A 289 23.75 -0.19 -9.01
C SER A 289 24.51 0.55 -7.91
N GLY A 290 25.66 1.14 -8.22
CA GLY A 290 26.46 1.75 -7.15
C GLY A 290 27.66 2.57 -7.56
N VAL A 291 28.31 3.09 -6.52
CA VAL A 291 29.51 3.92 -6.62
C VAL A 291 30.61 3.27 -5.80
N LEU A 292 31.77 3.11 -6.44
CA LEU A 292 33.00 2.62 -5.83
C LEU A 292 34.10 3.66 -6.03
N ASP A 293 34.80 4.03 -4.95
CA ASP A 293 35.96 4.93 -4.99
C ASP A 293 35.64 6.33 -5.54
N SER A 294 34.66 7.06 -4.96
CA SER A 294 34.50 8.47 -5.29
C SER A 294 35.64 9.29 -4.65
N LEU A 295 36.38 10.04 -5.47
CA LEU A 295 37.66 10.63 -5.01
C LEU A 295 37.47 11.94 -4.22
N VAL A 296 36.32 12.60 -4.37
CA VAL A 296 35.92 13.84 -3.68
C VAL A 296 34.41 13.85 -3.47
N GLY A 297 33.96 14.43 -2.35
CA GLY A 297 32.54 14.60 -2.06
C GLY A 297 31.84 13.28 -1.72
N SER A 298 30.51 13.28 -1.77
CA SER A 298 29.73 12.08 -1.50
C SER A 298 29.69 11.14 -2.72
N ALA A 299 29.48 9.85 -2.47
CA ALA A 299 29.26 8.88 -3.55
C ALA A 299 28.00 9.22 -4.35
N LEU A 300 26.91 9.56 -3.67
CA LEU A 300 25.68 10.05 -4.28
C LEU A 300 25.20 11.30 -3.55
N ALA A 301 24.85 12.34 -4.29
CA ALA A 301 24.19 13.53 -3.79
C ALA A 301 22.81 13.67 -4.44
N ILE A 302 21.78 13.78 -3.62
CA ILE A 302 20.39 13.95 -4.03
C ILE A 302 19.85 15.25 -3.45
N ASP A 303 19.27 16.09 -4.31
CA ASP A 303 18.58 17.31 -3.90
C ASP A 303 17.23 17.48 -4.62
N ASN A 304 16.20 17.86 -3.87
CA ASN A 304 14.85 18.12 -4.39
C ASN A 304 14.28 16.96 -5.21
N VAL A 305 14.31 15.75 -4.63
CA VAL A 305 13.76 14.52 -5.23
C VAL A 305 12.48 14.09 -4.54
N SER A 306 11.44 13.80 -5.33
CA SER A 306 10.09 13.50 -4.81
C SER A 306 9.82 12.03 -4.51
N TYR A 307 10.53 11.14 -5.20
CA TYR A 307 10.44 9.70 -5.03
C TYR A 307 11.76 9.08 -5.48
N ALA A 308 12.39 8.30 -4.62
CA ALA A 308 13.52 7.48 -5.04
C ALA A 308 13.49 6.12 -4.35
N SER A 309 13.81 5.08 -5.11
CA SER A 309 14.01 3.72 -4.59
C SER A 309 15.41 3.23 -4.92
N PHE A 310 16.15 2.78 -3.90
CA PHE A 310 17.46 2.16 -4.01
C PHE A 310 17.39 0.75 -3.44
N MET A 311 17.52 -0.27 -4.28
CA MET A 311 17.41 -1.67 -3.89
C MET A 311 18.69 -2.42 -4.22
N SER A 312 19.32 -3.01 -3.20
CA SER A 312 20.58 -3.75 -3.36
C SER A 312 21.70 -2.91 -4.00
N CYS A 313 21.72 -1.60 -3.73
CA CYS A 313 22.74 -0.68 -4.21
C CYS A 313 23.99 -0.71 -3.32
N PHE A 314 25.10 -0.16 -3.82
CA PHE A 314 26.34 -0.06 -3.05
C PHE A 314 27.01 1.31 -3.19
N PHE A 315 27.51 1.87 -2.08
CA PHE A 315 28.20 3.15 -2.03
C PHE A 315 29.43 3.00 -1.13
N LEU A 316 30.57 2.78 -1.77
CA LEU A 316 31.75 2.23 -1.12
C LEU A 316 32.97 3.14 -1.30
N ASN A 317 33.75 3.30 -0.23
CA ASN A 317 35.05 3.97 -0.25
C ASN A 317 35.04 5.40 -0.84
N SER A 318 34.06 6.21 -0.47
CA SER A 318 33.99 7.62 -0.87
C SER A 318 34.89 8.51 -0.02
N ALA A 319 35.48 9.53 -0.62
CA ALA A 319 36.29 10.52 0.10
C ALA A 319 35.48 11.46 1.00
N GLY A 320 34.15 11.51 0.82
CA GLY A 320 33.19 12.12 1.73
C GLY A 320 32.17 11.08 2.20
N ASP A 321 30.90 11.44 2.17
CA ASP A 321 29.81 10.58 2.65
C ASP A 321 29.41 9.51 1.61
N GLY A 322 28.75 8.44 2.02
CA GLY A 322 28.17 7.49 1.08
C GLY A 322 27.01 8.09 0.29
N LEU A 323 26.07 8.73 0.99
CA LEU A 323 24.88 9.34 0.41
C LEU A 323 24.46 10.61 1.16
N ASN A 324 24.27 11.70 0.42
CA ASN A 324 23.75 12.96 0.93
C ASN A 324 22.38 13.26 0.33
N ILE A 325 21.41 13.62 1.19
CA ILE A 325 20.02 13.88 0.79
C ILE A 325 19.57 15.24 1.33
N SER A 326 19.05 16.08 0.43
CA SER A 326 18.47 17.39 0.73
C SER A 326 17.10 17.57 0.06
N ASN A 327 16.20 18.31 0.72
CA ASN A 327 14.91 18.75 0.20
C ASN A 327 14.06 17.63 -0.45
N SER A 328 14.22 16.40 0.01
CA SER A 328 13.68 15.22 -0.68
C SER A 328 12.65 14.48 0.16
N LYS A 329 11.67 13.90 -0.49
CA LYS A 329 10.56 13.17 0.14
C LYS A 329 10.44 11.77 -0.45
N ILE A 330 9.88 10.84 0.32
CA ILE A 330 9.56 9.47 -0.13
C ILE A 330 10.79 8.76 -0.71
N ILE A 331 11.84 8.65 0.10
CA ILE A 331 13.08 7.96 -0.27
C ILE A 331 13.09 6.60 0.42
N SER A 332 13.18 5.53 -0.37
CA SER A 332 13.27 4.16 0.12
C SER A 332 14.61 3.55 -0.24
N ILE A 333 15.34 3.05 0.75
CA ILE A 333 16.64 2.39 0.60
C ILE A 333 16.53 1.00 1.22
N HIS A 334 16.74 -0.04 0.42
CA HIS A 334 16.54 -1.43 0.80
C HIS A 334 17.77 -2.28 0.48
N SER A 335 18.20 -3.13 1.42
CA SER A 335 19.30 -4.09 1.25
C SER A 335 20.59 -3.51 0.64
N SER A 336 20.84 -2.21 0.85
CA SER A 336 21.96 -1.49 0.22
C SER A 336 23.14 -1.33 1.17
N THR A 337 24.34 -1.15 0.63
CA THR A 337 25.59 -1.09 1.41
C THR A 337 26.24 0.29 1.34
N PHE A 338 26.71 0.78 2.49
CA PHE A 338 27.41 2.05 2.67
C PHE A 338 28.63 1.79 3.55
N ILE A 339 29.78 1.51 2.92
CA ILE A 339 30.93 0.95 3.62
C ILE A 339 32.20 1.75 3.32
N GLU A 340 33.01 1.96 4.35
CA GLU A 340 34.34 2.58 4.25
C GLU A 340 34.35 4.00 3.66
N ASN A 341 33.24 4.73 3.73
CA ASN A 341 33.21 6.14 3.32
C ASN A 341 33.91 7.00 4.38
N ALA A 342 34.72 7.97 3.98
CA ALA A 342 35.53 8.78 4.89
C ALA A 342 34.68 9.71 5.78
N GLY A 343 33.48 10.08 5.33
CA GLY A 343 32.49 10.83 6.09
C GLY A 343 31.44 9.93 6.75
N GLN A 344 30.17 10.33 6.62
CA GLN A 344 29.01 9.57 7.06
C GLN A 344 28.73 8.41 6.10
N GLY A 345 28.08 7.35 6.59
CA GLY A 345 27.45 6.40 5.68
C GLY A 345 26.33 7.07 4.89
N ILE A 346 25.40 7.72 5.59
CA ILE A 346 24.28 8.48 5.02
C ILE A 346 24.08 9.77 5.82
N GLU A 347 23.98 10.91 5.15
CA GLU A 347 23.62 12.21 5.76
C GLU A 347 22.32 12.78 5.17
N PHE A 348 21.36 13.04 6.05
CA PHE A 348 20.19 13.87 5.78
C PHE A 348 20.51 15.30 6.12
N VAL A 349 20.83 16.09 5.10
CA VAL A 349 21.36 17.43 5.27
C VAL A 349 20.26 18.41 5.70
N SER A 350 19.14 18.47 4.97
CA SER A 350 18.00 19.33 5.33
C SER A 350 16.72 19.04 4.55
N GLY A 351 15.57 19.44 5.10
CA GLY A 351 14.29 19.49 4.37
C GLY A 351 13.75 18.13 3.89
N ASN A 352 14.05 17.05 4.60
CA ASN A 352 13.69 15.70 4.18
C ASN A 352 12.50 15.16 4.97
N THR A 353 11.70 14.27 4.38
CA THR A 353 10.60 13.61 5.10
C THR A 353 10.21 12.28 4.47
N SER A 354 9.59 11.39 5.25
CA SER A 354 9.09 10.09 4.77
C SER A 354 10.22 9.25 4.17
N ILE A 355 11.26 9.03 4.96
CA ILE A 355 12.43 8.25 4.56
C ILE A 355 12.35 6.85 5.15
N TYR A 356 12.63 5.83 4.35
CA TYR A 356 12.59 4.44 4.74
C TYR A 356 13.94 3.78 4.43
N ILE A 357 14.67 3.34 5.45
CA ILE A 357 15.93 2.60 5.32
C ILE A 357 15.75 1.23 5.93
N MET A 358 15.85 0.19 5.11
CA MET A 358 15.50 -1.17 5.51
C MET A 358 16.60 -2.15 5.12
N GLN A 359 17.01 -3.00 6.06
CA GLN A 359 17.95 -4.10 5.83
C GLN A 359 19.28 -3.67 5.19
N CYS A 360 19.66 -2.40 5.37
CA CYS A 360 20.89 -1.85 4.82
C CYS A 360 22.09 -2.17 5.72
N SER A 361 23.28 -2.14 5.14
CA SER A 361 24.55 -2.33 5.83
C SER A 361 25.38 -1.05 5.74
N VAL A 362 25.45 -0.32 6.83
CA VAL A 362 26.16 0.96 6.97
C VAL A 362 27.30 0.77 7.96
N GLN A 363 28.51 0.50 7.45
CA GLN A 363 29.60 0.01 8.28
C GLN A 363 30.94 0.69 8.01
N SER A 364 31.77 0.79 9.05
CA SER A 364 33.16 1.21 8.92
C SER A 364 33.36 2.58 8.24
N ASN A 365 32.37 3.48 8.35
CA ASN A 365 32.49 4.85 7.84
C ASN A 365 33.28 5.71 8.83
N GLY A 366 33.96 6.75 8.34
CA GLY A 366 34.89 7.57 9.12
C GLY A 366 34.23 8.41 10.21
N SER A 367 32.93 8.68 10.10
CA SER A 367 32.14 9.38 11.10
C SER A 367 30.82 8.63 11.37
N ASP A 368 29.63 9.23 11.46
CA ASP A 368 28.43 8.48 11.88
C ASP A 368 27.96 7.51 10.78
N GLY A 369 27.29 6.42 11.18
CA GLY A 369 26.60 5.54 10.23
C GLY A 369 25.53 6.32 9.49
N ILE A 370 24.52 6.80 10.22
CA ILE A 370 23.46 7.65 9.68
C ILE A 370 23.38 8.92 10.52
N LYS A 371 23.27 10.09 9.87
CA LYS A 371 23.09 11.38 10.54
C LYS A 371 21.95 12.21 9.98
N LEU A 372 21.19 12.84 10.88
CA LEU A 372 20.07 13.73 10.59
C LEU A 372 20.41 15.13 11.08
N THR A 373 20.64 16.07 10.17
CA THR A 373 21.30 17.35 10.49
C THR A 373 20.33 18.55 10.55
N ALA A 374 19.12 18.44 9.97
CA ALA A 374 18.02 19.41 10.07
C ALA A 374 16.69 18.73 9.67
N THR A 375 15.52 19.37 9.93
CA THR A 375 14.13 18.89 9.65
C THR A 375 14.06 17.64 8.78
N THR A 376 14.13 16.49 9.45
CA THR A 376 14.15 15.15 8.87
C THR A 376 13.32 14.29 9.81
N ASP A 377 12.02 14.29 9.54
CA ASP A 377 11.01 13.74 10.44
C ASP A 377 10.36 12.50 9.82
N ASN A 378 9.76 11.66 10.67
CA ASN A 378 9.03 10.47 10.25
C ASN A 378 9.89 9.48 9.45
N CYS A 379 11.17 9.33 9.80
CA CYS A 379 12.04 8.35 9.18
C CYS A 379 11.90 6.97 9.84
N LEU A 380 11.94 5.90 9.05
CA LEU A 380 11.96 4.52 9.54
C LEU A 380 13.27 3.85 9.18
N PHE A 381 14.00 3.41 10.19
CA PHE A 381 15.19 2.58 10.11
C PHE A 381 14.87 1.18 10.64
N LEU A 382 14.79 0.18 9.75
CA LEU A 382 14.38 -1.18 10.10
C LEU A 382 15.44 -2.21 9.70
N GLY A 383 15.96 -2.99 10.65
CA GLY A 383 16.89 -4.07 10.31
C GLY A 383 18.23 -3.61 9.78
N VAL A 384 18.61 -2.35 10.03
CA VAL A 384 19.86 -1.75 9.53
C VAL A 384 21.04 -2.16 10.40
N LEU A 385 22.12 -2.59 9.76
CA LEU A 385 23.41 -2.85 10.38
C LEU A 385 24.24 -1.57 10.37
N LEU A 386 24.35 -0.90 11.51
CA LEU A 386 25.11 0.34 11.74
C LEU A 386 26.35 0.02 12.56
N LYS A 387 27.42 -0.47 11.94
CA LYS A 387 28.49 -1.14 12.68
C LYS A 387 29.87 -0.51 12.47
N ASP A 388 30.68 -0.47 13.52
CA ASP A 388 32.10 -0.11 13.45
C ASP A 388 32.36 1.28 12.81
N ASN A 389 31.41 2.23 12.91
CA ASN A 389 31.58 3.59 12.37
C ASN A 389 32.38 4.47 13.34
N GLY A 390 33.09 5.48 12.82
CA GLY A 390 33.92 6.41 13.59
C GLY A 390 33.13 7.38 14.48
N GLY A 391 31.84 7.54 14.22
CA GLY A 391 30.89 8.34 14.99
C GLY A 391 29.90 7.47 15.76
N TYR A 392 28.65 7.91 15.83
CA TYR A 392 27.51 7.13 16.30
C TYR A 392 27.00 6.18 15.22
N GLY A 393 26.29 5.12 15.62
CA GLY A 393 25.51 4.33 14.66
C GLY A 393 24.41 5.17 14.02
N LEU A 394 23.57 5.81 14.85
CA LEU A 394 22.59 6.82 14.45
C LEU A 394 22.83 8.14 15.22
N ASN A 395 22.88 9.26 14.50
CA ASN A 395 23.02 10.60 15.07
C ASN A 395 21.88 11.51 14.62
N VAL A 396 20.87 11.70 15.47
CA VAL A 396 19.83 12.73 15.30
C VAL A 396 20.39 14.04 15.87
N ALA A 397 21.04 14.81 15.00
CA ALA A 397 21.90 15.92 15.41
C ALA A 397 21.15 17.25 15.63
N ALA A 398 19.89 17.36 15.19
CA ALA A 398 19.09 18.58 15.34
C ALA A 398 17.80 18.32 16.13
N ALA A 399 17.41 19.30 16.94
CA ALA A 399 16.19 19.28 17.74
C ALA A 399 14.89 19.44 16.93
N THR A 400 15.02 19.57 15.61
CA THR A 400 13.91 19.64 14.67
C THR A 400 13.79 18.34 13.87
N CYS A 401 14.42 17.26 14.29
CA CYS A 401 14.38 15.96 13.62
C CYS A 401 13.58 15.00 14.50
N ASP A 402 12.27 14.98 14.30
CA ASP A 402 11.30 14.40 15.23
C ASP A 402 10.61 13.14 14.67
N ASP A 403 9.98 12.37 15.56
CA ASP A 403 9.12 11.22 15.22
C ASP A 403 9.81 10.14 14.35
N ASN A 404 11.11 9.96 14.54
CA ASN A 404 11.92 8.95 13.84
C ASN A 404 11.79 7.57 14.51
N VAL A 405 11.94 6.47 13.78
CA VAL A 405 11.79 5.11 14.32
C VAL A 405 13.01 4.27 13.96
N LEU A 406 13.68 3.71 14.96
CA LEU A 406 14.80 2.79 14.83
C LEU A 406 14.44 1.44 15.44
N SER A 407 14.33 0.40 14.61
CA SER A 407 13.87 -0.92 15.04
C SER A 407 14.68 -2.07 14.44
N ALA A 408 14.94 -3.10 15.23
CA ALA A 408 15.63 -4.33 14.81
C ALA A 408 17.03 -4.10 14.19
N CYS A 409 17.67 -2.97 14.49
CA CYS A 409 18.98 -2.60 13.99
C CYS A 409 20.11 -3.14 14.86
N ASN A 410 21.32 -3.18 14.33
CA ASN A 410 22.52 -3.53 15.08
C ASN A 410 23.51 -2.36 15.03
N LEU A 411 23.75 -1.74 16.18
CA LEU A 411 24.53 -0.52 16.37
C LEU A 411 25.84 -0.75 17.15
N THR A 412 26.44 -1.93 17.01
CA THR A 412 27.65 -2.33 17.75
C THR A 412 28.94 -1.76 17.15
N GLY A 413 29.96 -1.57 18.00
CA GLY A 413 31.32 -1.22 17.56
C GLY A 413 31.53 0.23 17.12
N ASN A 414 30.49 1.08 17.16
CA ASN A 414 30.61 2.50 16.81
C ASN A 414 31.39 3.27 17.89
N THR A 415 32.27 4.18 17.45
CA THR A 415 33.28 4.81 18.33
C THR A 415 32.70 5.84 19.29
N SER A 416 31.73 6.66 18.84
CA SER A 416 31.11 7.70 19.68
C SER A 416 29.89 7.20 20.47
N GLY A 417 29.36 6.03 20.10
CA GLY A 417 28.22 5.36 20.76
C GLY A 417 27.22 4.79 19.76
N SER A 418 26.15 4.16 20.24
CA SER A 418 25.16 3.57 19.34
C SER A 418 24.17 4.60 18.80
N VAL A 419 23.58 5.43 19.66
CA VAL A 419 22.64 6.49 19.27
C VAL A 419 22.96 7.80 20.01
N SER A 420 22.90 8.91 19.28
CA SER A 420 22.77 10.27 19.82
C SER A 420 21.45 10.84 19.32
N ASP A 421 20.63 11.40 20.21
CA ASP A 421 19.33 11.96 19.84
C ASP A 421 19.07 13.33 20.47
N SER A 422 19.04 14.36 19.62
CA SER A 422 18.69 15.74 19.98
C SER A 422 17.24 16.09 19.65
N GLY A 423 16.53 15.25 18.91
CA GLY A 423 15.14 15.44 18.50
C GLY A 423 14.14 15.03 19.58
N THR A 424 12.87 14.94 19.21
CA THR A 424 11.75 14.53 20.04
C THR A 424 10.91 13.46 19.35
N GLY A 425 10.28 12.55 20.10
CA GLY A 425 9.43 11.52 19.52
C GLY A 425 10.16 10.36 18.82
N THR A 426 11.50 10.35 18.81
CA THR A 426 12.26 9.21 18.26
C THR A 426 12.00 7.93 19.06
N VAL A 427 11.66 6.85 18.36
CA VAL A 427 11.35 5.54 18.93
C VAL A 427 12.49 4.57 18.63
N ILE A 428 13.18 4.10 19.66
CA ILE A 428 14.30 3.14 19.55
C ILE A 428 13.89 1.83 20.21
N ARG A 429 13.80 0.71 19.47
CA ARG A 429 13.31 -0.58 20.00
C ARG A 429 13.98 -1.81 19.38
N GLY A 430 14.24 -2.84 20.19
CA GLY A 430 14.68 -4.15 19.69
C GLY A 430 16.02 -4.11 18.95
N ASN A 431 16.90 -3.17 19.32
CA ASN A 431 18.18 -2.95 18.65
C ASN A 431 19.33 -3.60 19.44
N VAL A 432 20.34 -4.10 18.72
CA VAL A 432 21.58 -4.65 19.30
C VAL A 432 22.61 -3.54 19.48
N GLY A 433 23.33 -3.51 20.60
CA GLY A 433 24.39 -2.53 20.87
C GLY A 433 23.91 -1.25 21.57
N VAL A 434 22.60 -1.02 21.60
CA VAL A 434 21.97 -0.01 22.46
C VAL A 434 21.54 -0.73 23.74
N ASP A 435 22.07 -0.32 24.90
CA ASP A 435 21.45 -0.70 26.17
C ASP A 435 20.03 -0.13 26.13
N ASP A 436 19.00 -0.97 26.18
CA ASP A 436 17.58 -0.63 26.13
C ASP A 436 17.15 0.16 27.38
N THR A 437 17.78 1.32 27.57
CA THR A 437 17.73 2.19 28.75
C THR A 437 17.80 3.68 28.38
N SER A 438 17.73 4.08 27.11
CA SER A 438 17.73 5.53 26.80
C SER A 438 16.39 6.18 27.16
N THR A 439 16.39 6.82 28.32
CA THR A 439 15.45 7.82 28.77
C THR A 439 15.22 8.91 27.71
N SER A 440 14.07 8.83 27.02
CA SER A 440 13.15 9.96 26.87
C SER A 440 11.78 9.45 26.40
N GLY A 441 10.94 9.08 27.37
CA GLY A 441 9.53 8.77 27.16
C GLY A 441 9.24 7.32 26.76
N SER A 442 9.21 6.41 27.73
CA SER A 442 8.42 5.17 27.64
C SER A 442 6.94 5.52 27.54
N ALA A 443 6.50 6.02 26.40
CA ALA A 443 5.10 6.05 26.05
C ALA A 443 4.75 4.65 25.58
N ASN A 444 3.97 3.94 26.40
CA ASN A 444 3.17 2.82 25.93
C ASN A 444 2.53 3.22 24.60
N ILE A 445 2.66 2.41 23.55
CA ILE A 445 1.82 2.63 22.37
C ILE A 445 0.42 2.23 22.83
N VAL A 446 -0.39 3.25 23.09
CA VAL A 446 -1.78 3.08 23.46
C VAL A 446 -2.62 3.37 22.22
N ARG A 447 -3.48 2.43 21.87
CA ARG A 447 -4.48 2.62 20.82
C ARG A 447 -5.86 2.41 21.40
N GLN A 448 -6.82 3.18 20.93
CA GLN A 448 -8.21 2.99 21.30
C GLN A 448 -8.87 1.98 20.39
N PHE A 449 -9.62 1.07 21.00
CA PHE A 449 -10.46 0.12 20.30
C PHE A 449 -11.80 -0.03 21.02
N THR A 450 -12.82 -0.37 20.26
CA THR A 450 -14.13 -0.72 20.82
C THR A 450 -14.11 -2.17 21.29
N ALA A 451 -14.47 -2.41 22.54
CA ALA A 451 -14.57 -3.76 23.10
C ALA A 451 -15.90 -4.42 22.71
N ILE A 452 -15.88 -5.67 22.25
CA ILE A 452 -17.12 -6.43 21.96
C ILE A 452 -17.78 -6.99 23.23
N GLU A 453 -16.99 -7.12 24.30
CA GLU A 453 -17.37 -7.71 25.58
C GLU A 453 -16.74 -6.90 26.71
N ALA A 454 -17.13 -7.14 27.96
CA ALA A 454 -16.50 -6.47 29.10
C ALA A 454 -15.05 -6.96 29.29
N ILE A 455 -14.08 -6.03 29.26
CA ILE A 455 -12.65 -6.32 29.40
C ILE A 455 -12.15 -5.71 30.71
N THR A 456 -11.47 -6.51 31.52
CA THR A 456 -10.87 -6.06 32.78
C THR A 456 -9.51 -5.41 32.49
N ALA A 457 -9.11 -4.46 33.34
CA ALA A 457 -7.77 -3.89 33.28
C ALA A 457 -6.70 -5.00 33.25
N LYS A 458 -5.77 -4.88 32.30
CA LYS A 458 -4.66 -5.81 32.08
C LYS A 458 -5.05 -7.18 31.55
N ASP A 459 -6.30 -7.37 31.11
CA ASP A 459 -6.63 -8.51 30.27
C ASP A 459 -5.85 -8.40 28.94
N ALA A 460 -5.29 -9.53 28.49
CA ALA A 460 -4.76 -9.70 27.15
C ALA A 460 -5.90 -9.69 26.12
N VAL A 461 -5.74 -8.92 25.05
CA VAL A 461 -6.77 -8.70 24.04
C VAL A 461 -6.29 -9.04 22.62
N TYR A 462 -7.24 -9.46 21.79
CA TYR A 462 -7.02 -9.77 20.37
C TYR A 462 -7.80 -8.79 19.49
N LEU A 463 -7.29 -8.61 18.27
CA LEU A 463 -7.91 -7.80 17.24
C LEU A 463 -8.92 -8.63 16.45
N ILE A 464 -10.01 -7.96 16.11
CA ILE A 464 -11.03 -8.44 15.22
C ILE A 464 -11.13 -7.44 14.07
N GLU A 465 -10.83 -7.90 12.88
CA GLU A 465 -11.20 -7.23 11.65
C GLU A 465 -12.64 -7.64 11.36
N LEU A 466 -13.56 -6.69 11.53
CA LEU A 466 -14.87 -6.80 10.89
C LEU A 466 -14.60 -6.54 9.40
N THR A 467 -15.11 -7.40 8.54
CA THR A 467 -15.06 -7.15 7.10
C THR A 467 -15.75 -5.82 6.79
N PRO A 468 -15.38 -5.11 5.71
CA PRO A 468 -16.18 -4.01 5.22
C PRO A 468 -17.45 -4.57 4.59
N ASP A 469 -18.57 -3.89 4.83
CA ASP A 469 -19.84 -4.07 4.13
C ASP A 469 -19.62 -3.59 2.70
N THR A 470 -19.76 -4.52 1.77
CA THR A 470 -19.40 -4.38 0.36
C THR A 470 -20.61 -4.51 -0.56
N HIS A 471 -21.59 -5.34 -0.20
CA HIS A 471 -22.76 -5.56 -1.03
C HIS A 471 -24.03 -5.86 -0.23
N SER A 472 -25.16 -5.41 -0.78
CA SER A 472 -26.49 -5.81 -0.34
C SER A 472 -27.14 -6.76 -1.36
N LEU A 473 -28.16 -7.52 -0.92
CA LEU A 473 -28.98 -8.35 -1.80
C LEU A 473 -30.07 -7.51 -2.47
N ASP A 474 -30.09 -7.51 -3.80
CA ASP A 474 -31.08 -6.80 -4.60
C ASP A 474 -32.20 -7.75 -5.06
N LEU A 475 -33.44 -7.44 -4.66
CA LEU A 475 -34.62 -8.26 -4.90
C LEU A 475 -35.65 -7.54 -5.76
N GLU A 476 -36.01 -8.17 -6.87
CA GLU A 476 -36.97 -7.65 -7.83
C GLU A 476 -38.35 -8.33 -7.72
N LEU A 477 -39.38 -7.54 -7.40
CA LEU A 477 -40.78 -8.00 -7.43
C LEU A 477 -41.17 -8.50 -8.83
N SER A 478 -40.69 -7.81 -9.87
CA SER A 478 -40.98 -8.10 -11.27
C SER A 478 -40.53 -9.50 -11.71
N SER A 479 -39.53 -10.06 -11.03
CA SER A 479 -38.93 -11.37 -11.31
C SER A 479 -39.16 -12.38 -10.19
N ALA A 480 -40.05 -12.08 -9.23
CA ALA A 480 -40.40 -12.97 -8.12
C ALA A 480 -39.15 -13.47 -7.36
N GLN A 481 -38.23 -12.57 -7.06
CA GLN A 481 -36.94 -12.88 -6.45
C GLN A 481 -37.03 -12.95 -4.92
N TYR A 482 -36.33 -13.92 -4.33
CA TYR A 482 -36.19 -14.09 -2.88
C TYR A 482 -35.04 -15.06 -2.57
N ALA A 483 -34.67 -15.16 -1.29
CA ALA A 483 -33.75 -16.16 -0.78
C ALA A 483 -34.37 -16.95 0.37
N TYR A 484 -34.00 -18.22 0.54
CA TYR A 484 -34.55 -19.06 1.60
C TYR A 484 -33.57 -20.08 2.16
N ILE A 485 -33.84 -20.60 3.35
CA ILE A 485 -33.31 -21.88 3.81
C ILE A 485 -34.44 -22.80 4.27
N ASN A 486 -34.26 -24.12 4.05
CA ASN A 486 -35.14 -25.13 4.61
C ASN A 486 -35.18 -25.04 6.15
N ASP A 487 -36.21 -25.62 6.74
CA ASP A 487 -36.37 -25.64 8.19
C ASP A 487 -35.11 -26.18 8.92
N THR A 488 -34.67 -25.46 9.95
CA THR A 488 -33.54 -25.83 10.81
C THR A 488 -33.90 -25.60 12.27
N ALA A 489 -33.34 -26.45 13.15
CA ALA A 489 -33.66 -26.40 14.58
C ALA A 489 -33.29 -25.06 15.26
N SER A 490 -32.26 -24.36 14.78
CA SER A 490 -31.83 -23.06 15.32
C SER A 490 -32.80 -21.93 14.95
N LEU A 491 -33.50 -22.02 13.82
CA LEU A 491 -34.49 -21.04 13.37
C LEU A 491 -35.94 -21.37 13.78
N SER A 492 -36.16 -22.53 14.42
CA SER A 492 -37.44 -22.93 15.01
C SER A 492 -37.64 -22.39 16.42
N ILE A 493 -37.54 -21.07 16.55
CA ILE A 493 -37.71 -20.35 17.81
C ILE A 493 -39.18 -20.38 18.22
N THR A 494 -39.46 -20.77 19.47
CA THR A 494 -40.83 -20.88 20.02
C THR A 494 -41.18 -19.84 21.09
N GLY A 495 -40.20 -19.08 21.55
CA GLY A 495 -40.34 -18.08 22.60
C GLY A 495 -39.86 -16.71 22.14
N ASP A 496 -39.12 -16.03 23.02
CA ASP A 496 -38.57 -14.71 22.76
C ASP A 496 -37.68 -14.67 21.52
N MET A 497 -37.80 -13.60 20.74
CA MET A 497 -37.13 -13.47 19.46
C MET A 497 -36.81 -12.02 19.14
N THR A 498 -35.66 -11.79 18.52
CA THR A 498 -35.40 -10.53 17.82
C THR A 498 -35.00 -10.81 16.38
N ILE A 499 -35.64 -10.12 15.44
CA ILE A 499 -35.25 -10.12 14.03
C ILE A 499 -34.81 -8.71 13.64
N GLU A 500 -33.75 -8.61 12.86
CA GLU A 500 -33.23 -7.33 12.39
C GLU A 500 -32.66 -7.43 10.97
N CYS A 501 -32.74 -6.34 10.22
CA CYS A 501 -32.20 -6.20 8.87
C CYS A 501 -32.14 -4.74 8.45
N TRP A 502 -31.28 -4.43 7.50
CA TRP A 502 -31.39 -3.19 6.72
C TRP A 502 -32.26 -3.43 5.49
N VAL A 503 -33.08 -2.43 5.16
CA VAL A 503 -33.91 -2.43 3.95
C VAL A 503 -33.84 -1.07 3.25
N LYS A 504 -33.85 -1.10 1.92
CA LYS A 504 -34.05 0.06 1.05
C LYS A 504 -35.11 -0.29 0.03
N VAL A 505 -36.34 0.17 0.28
CA VAL A 505 -37.45 -0.05 -0.64
C VAL A 505 -37.25 0.78 -1.90
N GLU A 506 -37.44 0.19 -3.08
CA GLU A 506 -37.40 0.94 -4.35
C GLU A 506 -38.69 1.69 -4.62
N SER A 507 -39.80 1.10 -4.19
CA SER A 507 -41.14 1.65 -4.35
C SER A 507 -42.03 1.30 -3.16
N ALA A 508 -43.11 2.06 -2.97
CA ALA A 508 -44.13 1.66 -2.02
C ALA A 508 -44.87 0.42 -2.58
N PRO A 509 -45.12 -0.63 -1.77
CA PRO A 509 -45.78 -1.84 -2.24
C PRO A 509 -47.12 -1.52 -2.88
N SER A 510 -47.33 -2.02 -4.10
CA SER A 510 -48.58 -1.84 -4.83
C SER A 510 -49.24 -3.20 -5.10
N GLY A 511 -50.46 -3.38 -4.61
CA GLY A 511 -51.23 -4.63 -4.76
C GLY A 511 -51.15 -5.56 -3.54
N ALA A 512 -50.06 -6.31 -3.40
CA ALA A 512 -49.81 -7.15 -2.22
C ALA A 512 -48.93 -6.41 -1.20
N ASN A 513 -48.86 -6.94 0.03
CA ASN A 513 -47.86 -6.50 1.00
C ASN A 513 -46.47 -6.95 0.52
N ALA A 514 -45.42 -6.21 0.87
CA ALA A 514 -44.04 -6.63 0.66
C ALA A 514 -43.51 -7.28 1.93
N THR A 515 -43.23 -8.58 1.89
CA THR A 515 -42.71 -9.31 3.05
C THR A 515 -41.20 -9.29 3.08
N ILE A 516 -40.64 -8.80 4.19
CA ILE A 516 -39.20 -8.61 4.36
C ILE A 516 -38.56 -9.90 4.85
N LEU A 517 -39.06 -10.44 5.97
CA LEU A 517 -38.60 -11.69 6.58
C LEU A 517 -39.80 -12.55 6.98
N SER A 518 -39.70 -13.87 6.82
CA SER A 518 -40.74 -14.78 7.30
C SER A 518 -40.21 -16.16 7.70
N LYS A 519 -40.98 -16.83 8.54
CA LYS A 519 -41.03 -18.30 8.65
C LYS A 519 -42.49 -18.70 8.58
N TYR A 520 -42.99 -18.85 7.35
CA TYR A 520 -44.43 -18.95 7.11
C TYR A 520 -44.76 -19.72 5.83
N ALA A 521 -45.73 -20.62 5.90
CA ALA A 521 -46.33 -21.27 4.74
C ALA A 521 -47.82 -21.55 4.95
N TYR A 522 -48.63 -21.18 3.95
CA TYR A 522 -50.06 -21.48 3.93
C TYR A 522 -50.33 -22.99 3.84
N THR A 523 -49.54 -23.67 3.01
CA THR A 523 -49.66 -25.11 2.79
C THR A 523 -49.32 -25.87 4.06
N GLY A 524 -50.23 -26.75 4.50
CA GLY A 524 -50.00 -27.62 5.65
C GLY A 524 -50.04 -26.91 7.01
N ASN A 525 -50.59 -25.69 7.07
CA ASN A 525 -50.74 -24.92 8.33
C ASN A 525 -49.38 -24.78 9.06
N GLN A 526 -48.38 -24.28 8.35
CA GLN A 526 -47.00 -24.12 8.83
C GLN A 526 -46.70 -22.62 9.02
N ARG A 527 -47.48 -21.96 9.86
CA ARG A 527 -47.44 -20.51 10.06
C ARG A 527 -46.72 -20.23 11.38
N SER A 528 -45.63 -19.47 11.36
CA SER A 528 -44.94 -19.06 12.59
C SER A 528 -44.96 -17.54 12.74
N TRP A 529 -44.30 -16.81 11.85
CA TRP A 529 -44.21 -15.35 11.94
C TRP A 529 -43.82 -14.72 10.61
N TYR A 530 -44.11 -13.42 10.46
CA TYR A 530 -43.61 -12.61 9.34
C TYR A 530 -43.52 -11.12 9.70
N LEU A 531 -42.62 -10.41 9.01
CA LEU A 531 -42.47 -8.96 9.04
C LEU A 531 -42.74 -8.40 7.64
N SER A 532 -43.66 -7.44 7.50
CA SER A 532 -44.05 -6.90 6.19
C SER A 532 -44.26 -5.40 6.18
N TYR A 533 -44.02 -4.78 5.03
CA TYR A 533 -44.43 -3.43 4.69
C TYR A 533 -45.73 -3.49 3.89
N LEU A 534 -46.79 -2.86 4.40
CA LEU A 534 -48.14 -3.04 3.86
C LEU A 534 -48.35 -2.32 2.50
N ASN A 535 -49.29 -2.84 1.71
CA ASN A 535 -49.74 -2.23 0.47
C ASN A 535 -50.19 -0.76 0.70
N GLY A 536 -49.77 0.13 -0.20
CA GLY A 536 -49.95 1.58 -0.09
C GLY A 536 -48.85 2.30 0.69
N GLY A 537 -47.97 1.54 1.35
CA GLY A 537 -46.90 2.05 2.19
C GLY A 537 -47.38 2.63 3.52
N GLY A 538 -46.43 3.13 4.32
CA GLY A 538 -46.72 3.85 5.56
C GLY A 538 -47.06 3.00 6.78
N THR A 539 -47.05 1.67 6.70
CA THR A 539 -47.32 0.79 7.85
C THR A 539 -46.44 -0.46 7.83
N ILE A 540 -45.80 -0.75 8.96
CA ILE A 540 -45.06 -1.98 9.22
C ILE A 540 -45.94 -2.92 10.05
N ARG A 541 -46.06 -4.17 9.59
CA ARG A 541 -46.81 -5.24 10.26
C ARG A 541 -45.86 -6.30 10.78
N PHE A 542 -46.04 -6.69 12.03
CA PHE A 542 -45.45 -7.90 12.59
C PHE A 542 -46.55 -8.87 12.99
N SER A 543 -46.33 -10.16 12.73
CA SER A 543 -47.30 -11.21 12.96
C SER A 543 -46.62 -12.44 13.55
N VAL A 544 -47.29 -13.07 14.50
CA VAL A 544 -46.87 -14.30 15.19
C VAL A 544 -48.09 -15.21 15.29
N ASP A 545 -47.87 -16.52 15.24
CA ASP A 545 -48.88 -17.56 15.36
C ASP A 545 -48.41 -18.62 16.37
N ASP A 546 -49.29 -19.13 17.22
CA ASP A 546 -48.95 -20.16 18.22
C ASP A 546 -49.40 -21.58 17.84
N ALA A 547 -50.29 -21.74 16.84
CA ALA A 547 -50.94 -23.00 16.51
C ALA A 547 -50.75 -23.52 15.06
N GLY A 548 -50.14 -22.72 14.19
CA GLY A 548 -49.94 -23.03 12.77
C GLY A 548 -51.11 -22.62 11.85
N ASP A 549 -52.20 -22.06 12.36
CA ASP A 549 -53.44 -21.82 11.64
C ASP A 549 -53.81 -20.34 11.42
N ASN A 550 -54.02 -19.53 12.46
CA ASN A 550 -54.57 -18.19 12.33
C ASN A 550 -53.77 -17.15 13.16
N PRO A 551 -52.79 -16.48 12.54
CA PRO A 551 -51.84 -15.64 13.25
C PRO A 551 -52.48 -14.38 13.81
N SER A 552 -52.05 -13.99 15.01
CA SER A 552 -52.17 -12.62 15.49
C SER A 552 -51.21 -11.68 14.75
N TYR A 553 -51.62 -10.43 14.54
CA TYR A 553 -50.79 -9.39 13.92
C TYR A 553 -51.06 -8.02 14.53
N ALA A 554 -50.06 -7.16 14.47
CA ALA A 554 -50.17 -5.77 14.90
C ALA A 554 -49.42 -4.85 13.92
N ASP A 555 -49.88 -3.61 13.85
CA ASP A 555 -49.44 -2.62 12.89
C ASP A 555 -48.86 -1.39 13.60
N ILE A 556 -47.77 -0.85 13.07
CA ILE A 556 -47.22 0.46 13.44
C ILE A 556 -47.14 1.32 12.19
N VAL A 557 -47.71 2.52 12.26
CA VAL A 557 -47.63 3.52 11.19
C VAL A 557 -46.20 4.04 11.12
N TYR A 558 -45.46 3.64 10.09
CA TYR A 558 -44.12 4.12 9.80
C TYR A 558 -43.88 4.05 8.30
N THR A 559 -43.45 5.18 7.71
CA THR A 559 -43.23 5.28 6.26
C THR A 559 -41.75 5.10 5.95
N LEU A 560 -41.44 4.11 5.11
CA LEU A 560 -40.13 3.95 4.51
C LEU A 560 -40.09 4.79 3.23
N THR A 561 -39.21 5.79 3.19
CA THR A 561 -39.02 6.62 2.00
C THR A 561 -38.29 5.82 0.93
N PRO A 562 -38.83 5.70 -0.30
CA PRO A 562 -38.16 4.99 -1.38
C PRO A 562 -36.73 5.50 -1.63
N GLY A 563 -35.81 4.58 -1.88
CA GLY A 563 -34.40 4.87 -2.10
C GLY A 563 -33.62 5.31 -0.85
N THR A 564 -34.15 5.13 0.35
CA THR A 564 -33.46 5.42 1.62
C THR A 564 -33.30 4.14 2.45
N TRP A 565 -32.09 3.92 2.98
CA TRP A 565 -31.79 2.81 3.87
C TRP A 565 -32.42 3.02 5.26
N TYR A 566 -33.06 1.98 5.78
CA TYR A 566 -33.58 1.92 7.14
C TYR A 566 -33.20 0.58 7.78
N HIS A 567 -32.65 0.62 8.99
CA HIS A 567 -32.53 -0.57 9.82
C HIS A 567 -33.84 -0.81 10.55
N LEU A 568 -34.40 -2.01 10.42
CA LEU A 568 -35.58 -2.46 11.14
C LEU A 568 -35.18 -3.55 12.13
N ALA A 569 -35.58 -3.41 13.39
CA ALA A 569 -35.50 -4.49 14.37
C ALA A 569 -36.81 -4.66 15.12
N VAL A 570 -37.24 -5.90 15.33
CA VAL A 570 -38.43 -6.27 16.09
C VAL A 570 -38.01 -7.18 17.23
N ALA A 571 -38.05 -6.67 18.46
CA ALA A 571 -37.76 -7.43 19.68
C ALA A 571 -39.08 -7.89 20.32
N TYR A 572 -39.41 -9.16 20.16
CA TYR A 572 -40.65 -9.80 20.61
C TYR A 572 -40.46 -10.50 21.95
N ASP A 573 -41.25 -10.07 22.93
CA ASP A 573 -41.43 -10.68 24.24
C ASP A 573 -42.65 -11.59 24.18
N ALA A 574 -42.39 -12.91 24.09
CA ALA A 574 -43.44 -13.90 23.96
C ALA A 574 -44.30 -13.94 25.23
N SER A 575 -43.69 -13.82 26.40
CA SER A 575 -44.41 -13.85 27.67
C SER A 575 -45.40 -12.69 27.81
N ALA A 576 -45.10 -11.54 27.19
CA ALA A 576 -45.93 -10.35 27.20
C ALA A 576 -46.91 -10.25 26.02
N GLY A 577 -46.79 -11.09 24.98
CA GLY A 577 -47.58 -10.97 23.75
C GLY A 577 -47.40 -9.61 23.05
N SER A 578 -46.17 -9.09 23.07
CA SER A 578 -45.85 -7.77 22.55
C SER A 578 -44.45 -7.70 21.94
N ALA A 579 -44.23 -6.79 21.00
CA ALA A 579 -42.92 -6.59 20.39
C ALA A 579 -42.61 -5.10 20.21
N VAL A 580 -41.36 -4.69 20.38
CA VAL A 580 -40.93 -3.31 20.14
C VAL A 580 -40.32 -3.19 18.75
N LEU A 581 -40.79 -2.23 17.95
CA LEU A 581 -40.17 -1.86 16.68
C LEU A 581 -39.12 -0.78 16.91
N TYR A 582 -37.92 -1.03 16.40
CA TYR A 582 -36.83 -0.07 16.33
C TYR A 582 -36.53 0.25 14.88
N VAL A 583 -36.37 1.55 14.58
CA VAL A 583 -35.91 2.04 13.28
C VAL A 583 -34.64 2.84 13.49
N ASN A 584 -33.56 2.49 12.77
CA ASN A 584 -32.24 3.12 12.90
C ASN A 584 -31.77 3.20 14.38
N GLY A 585 -31.93 2.10 15.10
CA GLY A 585 -31.54 1.98 16.51
C GLY A 585 -32.50 2.62 17.53
N SER A 586 -33.52 3.37 17.10
CA SER A 586 -34.46 4.07 17.99
C SER A 586 -35.82 3.40 18.02
N SER A 587 -36.42 3.25 19.21
CA SER A 587 -37.78 2.70 19.32
C SER A 587 -38.81 3.65 18.71
N VAL A 588 -39.71 3.13 17.88
CA VAL A 588 -40.79 3.91 17.22
C VAL A 588 -42.18 3.48 17.65
N GLY A 589 -42.31 2.39 18.42
CA GLY A 589 -43.58 1.92 18.96
C GLY A 589 -43.54 0.46 19.43
N THR A 590 -44.66 0.02 19.98
CA THR A 590 -44.85 -1.35 20.50
C THR A 590 -46.06 -1.99 19.82
N PHE A 591 -45.84 -3.13 19.18
CA PHE A 591 -46.87 -4.08 18.76
C PHE A 591 -47.47 -4.74 20.00
N THR A 592 -48.79 -4.78 20.10
CA THR A 592 -49.50 -5.35 21.26
C THR A 592 -50.61 -6.29 20.79
N GLY A 593 -50.98 -7.26 21.64
CA GLY A 593 -52.02 -8.23 21.30
C GLY A 593 -51.54 -9.31 20.31
N LEU A 594 -50.24 -9.62 20.34
CA LEU A 594 -49.68 -10.77 19.64
C LEU A 594 -49.93 -12.03 20.47
N ASP A 595 -49.82 -13.21 19.84
CA ASP A 595 -49.82 -14.47 20.56
C ASP A 595 -48.63 -14.54 21.53
N ILE A 596 -48.64 -15.47 22.48
CA ILE A 596 -47.64 -15.55 23.57
C ILE A 596 -46.58 -16.64 23.38
N SER A 597 -46.54 -17.22 22.18
CA SER A 597 -45.55 -18.20 21.75
C SER A 597 -45.51 -18.26 20.24
N ILE A 598 -44.45 -18.83 19.68
CA ILE A 598 -44.31 -19.04 18.23
C ILE A 598 -44.47 -20.53 17.93
N PHE A 599 -45.32 -20.86 16.96
CA PHE A 599 -45.51 -22.21 16.48
C PHE A 599 -44.23 -22.73 15.84
N ASN A 600 -43.76 -23.89 16.28
CA ASN A 600 -42.64 -24.59 15.65
C ASN A 600 -43.09 -25.23 14.32
N SER A 601 -42.98 -24.46 13.23
CA SER A 601 -43.35 -24.90 11.90
C SER A 601 -42.17 -25.51 11.13
N THR A 602 -42.49 -26.34 10.15
CA THR A 602 -41.55 -26.84 9.14
C THR A 602 -41.42 -25.90 7.94
N ALA A 603 -41.95 -24.66 8.03
CA ALA A 603 -41.82 -23.68 6.97
C ALA A 603 -40.36 -23.23 6.80
N LYS A 604 -40.02 -22.89 5.56
CA LYS A 604 -38.75 -22.25 5.21
C LYS A 604 -38.65 -20.89 5.89
N PHE A 605 -37.43 -20.52 6.26
CA PHE A 605 -37.10 -19.13 6.54
C PHE A 605 -36.84 -18.44 5.20
N CYS A 606 -37.51 -17.32 4.96
CA CYS A 606 -37.45 -16.58 3.71
C CYS A 606 -37.03 -15.12 3.96
N ILE A 607 -36.18 -14.62 3.06
CA ILE A 607 -35.87 -13.20 2.90
C ILE A 607 -36.53 -12.74 1.61
N GLY A 608 -37.42 -11.76 1.71
CA GLY A 608 -38.07 -11.13 0.56
C GLY A 608 -39.34 -11.80 0.05
N SER A 609 -39.94 -12.74 0.78
CA SER A 609 -41.20 -13.41 0.38
C SER A 609 -41.92 -13.96 1.62
N ILE A 610 -43.27 -13.95 1.65
CA ILE A 610 -44.01 -14.48 2.82
C ILE A 610 -43.98 -16.00 2.87
N SER A 611 -44.14 -16.64 1.73
CA SER A 611 -44.07 -18.08 1.53
C SER A 611 -43.40 -18.35 0.17
N GLU A 612 -43.37 -19.59 -0.30
CA GLU A 612 -42.82 -19.88 -1.63
C GLU A 612 -43.61 -19.14 -2.74
N GLY A 613 -43.06 -18.04 -3.24
CA GLY A 613 -43.55 -17.37 -4.44
C GLY A 613 -44.67 -16.33 -4.26
N GLU A 614 -44.83 -15.69 -3.09
CA GLU A 614 -45.90 -14.72 -2.84
C GLU A 614 -45.44 -13.51 -2.00
N SER A 615 -46.07 -12.34 -2.21
CA SER A 615 -45.84 -11.11 -1.42
C SER A 615 -44.37 -10.66 -1.38
N PHE A 616 -43.75 -10.55 -2.56
CA PHE A 616 -42.32 -10.28 -2.68
C PHE A 616 -41.94 -8.88 -2.21
N PHE A 617 -40.73 -8.78 -1.65
CA PHE A 617 -40.06 -7.51 -1.42
C PHE A 617 -39.46 -6.96 -2.73
N ASP A 618 -39.37 -5.64 -2.82
CA ASP A 618 -38.85 -4.91 -3.97
C ASP A 618 -37.80 -3.88 -3.50
N GLY A 619 -36.53 -4.24 -3.68
CA GLY A 619 -35.37 -3.43 -3.34
C GLY A 619 -34.28 -4.17 -2.57
N LEU A 620 -33.43 -3.40 -1.88
CA LEU A 620 -32.21 -3.92 -1.26
C LEU A 620 -32.45 -4.38 0.18
N ILE A 621 -31.86 -5.51 0.55
CA ILE A 621 -31.82 -6.05 1.92
C ILE A 621 -30.38 -6.36 2.31
N ASP A 622 -30.03 -6.05 3.55
CA ASP A 622 -28.70 -6.29 4.09
C ASP A 622 -28.73 -6.71 5.57
N GLU A 623 -27.63 -7.32 6.03
CA GLU A 623 -27.33 -7.56 7.46
C GLU A 623 -28.50 -8.22 8.23
N VAL A 624 -29.03 -9.32 7.69
CA VAL A 624 -30.18 -10.02 8.29
C VAL A 624 -29.74 -10.84 9.49
N ARG A 625 -30.33 -10.60 10.66
CA ARG A 625 -30.00 -11.31 11.90
C ARG A 625 -31.26 -11.83 12.61
N VAL A 626 -31.13 -13.02 13.20
CA VAL A 626 -32.18 -13.68 13.97
C VAL A 626 -31.60 -14.11 15.32
N TRP A 627 -32.20 -13.65 16.40
CA TRP A 627 -31.82 -13.92 17.78
C TRP A 627 -32.95 -14.67 18.49
N ASN A 628 -32.63 -15.64 19.35
CA ASN A 628 -33.61 -16.28 20.26
C ASN A 628 -33.63 -15.61 21.64
N ASP A 629 -33.56 -14.28 21.65
CA ASP A 629 -33.51 -13.42 22.84
C ASP A 629 -34.14 -12.06 22.54
N ILE A 630 -34.57 -11.35 23.59
CA ILE A 630 -35.10 -9.99 23.50
C ILE A 630 -33.91 -9.01 23.55
N ARG A 631 -33.47 -8.53 22.38
CA ARG A 631 -32.38 -7.54 22.33
C ARG A 631 -32.86 -6.23 22.93
N THR A 632 -32.07 -5.68 23.85
CA THR A 632 -32.38 -4.42 24.50
C THR A 632 -32.22 -3.23 23.53
N ALA A 633 -32.89 -2.12 23.83
CA ALA A 633 -32.75 -0.88 23.06
C ALA A 633 -31.28 -0.45 22.89
N GLN A 634 -30.46 -0.62 23.95
CA GLN A 634 -29.05 -0.26 23.91
C GLN A 634 -28.24 -1.20 23.00
N GLU A 635 -28.53 -2.50 23.03
CA GLU A 635 -27.85 -3.48 22.18
C GLU A 635 -28.15 -3.24 20.70
N ILE A 636 -29.41 -2.97 20.36
CA ILE A 636 -29.81 -2.63 18.99
C ILE A 636 -29.13 -1.33 18.56
N LEU A 637 -29.21 -0.27 19.37
CA LEU A 637 -28.56 1.01 19.07
C LEU A 637 -27.05 0.88 18.87
N ASN A 638 -26.40 -0.04 19.57
CA ASN A 638 -24.95 -0.25 19.47
C ASN A 638 -24.52 -1.08 18.25
N ASN A 639 -25.42 -1.89 17.68
CA ASN A 639 -25.08 -2.90 16.69
C ASN A 639 -25.76 -2.70 15.33
N TYR A 640 -26.72 -1.77 15.20
CA TYR A 640 -27.48 -1.62 13.97
C TYR A 640 -26.64 -1.13 12.78
N ASN A 641 -25.58 -0.36 12.99
CA ASN A 641 -24.80 0.28 11.92
C ASN A 641 -23.36 -0.26 11.79
N LYS A 642 -23.16 -1.54 12.08
CA LYS A 642 -21.88 -2.24 11.95
C LYS A 642 -22.13 -3.74 11.80
N GLU A 643 -21.19 -4.45 11.19
CA GLU A 643 -21.14 -5.91 11.24
C GLU A 643 -20.83 -6.43 12.65
N ILE A 644 -21.30 -7.63 12.94
CA ILE A 644 -21.02 -8.36 14.19
C ILE A 644 -20.25 -9.66 13.89
N LEU A 645 -19.86 -10.43 14.90
CA LEU A 645 -18.95 -11.58 14.70
C LEU A 645 -19.63 -12.84 14.18
N GLY A 646 -20.94 -12.97 14.37
CA GLY A 646 -21.65 -14.23 14.17
C GLY A 646 -21.50 -15.23 15.34
N SER A 647 -20.77 -14.86 16.40
CA SER A 647 -20.53 -15.73 17.57
C SER A 647 -21.16 -15.21 18.86
N GLU A 648 -21.98 -14.18 18.76
CA GLU A 648 -22.72 -13.59 19.87
C GLU A 648 -23.67 -14.61 20.50
N ALA A 649 -23.82 -14.54 21.82
CA ALA A 649 -24.77 -15.39 22.52
C ALA A 649 -26.18 -15.17 21.98
N ASN A 650 -26.94 -16.25 21.83
CA ASN A 650 -28.33 -16.27 21.36
C ASN A 650 -28.53 -15.86 19.88
N LEU A 651 -27.46 -15.63 19.11
CA LEU A 651 -27.56 -15.41 17.66
C LEU A 651 -27.78 -16.74 16.93
N GLN A 652 -28.90 -16.86 16.22
CA GLN A 652 -29.31 -18.11 15.55
C GLN A 652 -29.02 -18.12 14.05
N GLY A 653 -29.01 -16.95 13.41
CA GLY A 653 -28.60 -16.79 12.01
C GLY A 653 -28.15 -15.36 11.75
N TYR A 654 -27.12 -15.21 10.93
CA TYR A 654 -26.59 -13.92 10.51
C TYR A 654 -26.09 -13.99 9.07
N TRP A 655 -26.79 -13.30 8.18
CA TRP A 655 -26.45 -13.20 6.77
C TRP A 655 -26.05 -11.76 6.45
N GLN A 656 -24.76 -11.58 6.18
CA GLN A 656 -24.21 -10.28 5.78
C GLN A 656 -24.58 -9.91 4.35
N LEU A 657 -24.92 -10.89 3.50
CA LEU A 657 -25.29 -10.66 2.09
C LEU A 657 -24.22 -9.92 1.27
N ASP A 658 -22.99 -9.95 1.76
CA ASP A 658 -21.77 -9.42 1.15
C ASP A 658 -21.29 -10.26 -0.05
N ASN A 659 -22.07 -10.25 -1.13
CA ASN A 659 -21.80 -11.01 -2.35
C ASN A 659 -21.77 -12.54 -2.11
N ASP A 660 -22.39 -13.01 -1.03
CA ASP A 660 -22.63 -14.42 -0.74
C ASP A 660 -23.94 -14.63 0.04
N TYR A 661 -24.33 -15.90 0.18
CA TYR A 661 -25.55 -16.33 0.88
C TYR A 661 -25.24 -17.09 2.19
N LEU A 662 -24.04 -16.91 2.74
CA LEU A 662 -23.54 -17.70 3.85
C LEU A 662 -24.04 -17.16 5.21
N ASP A 663 -24.38 -18.07 6.12
CA ASP A 663 -24.63 -17.75 7.52
C ASP A 663 -23.28 -17.68 8.27
N LYS A 664 -23.02 -16.56 8.94
CA LYS A 664 -21.79 -16.36 9.73
C LYS A 664 -21.82 -17.04 11.09
N THR A 665 -22.97 -17.54 11.53
CA THR A 665 -23.04 -18.27 12.79
C THR A 665 -22.52 -19.70 12.66
N ALA A 666 -22.23 -20.33 13.79
CA ALA A 666 -21.88 -21.74 13.83
C ALA A 666 -23.01 -22.69 13.37
N ASN A 667 -24.23 -22.19 13.18
CA ASN A 667 -25.36 -22.98 12.71
C ASN A 667 -25.33 -23.25 11.20
N ALA A 668 -24.58 -22.47 10.43
CA ALA A 668 -24.40 -22.63 8.99
C ALA A 668 -25.73 -22.71 8.20
N ASN A 669 -26.70 -21.87 8.58
CA ASN A 669 -27.99 -21.73 7.91
C ASN A 669 -27.87 -21.02 6.54
N ASN A 670 -27.00 -21.48 5.64
CA ASN A 670 -26.77 -20.86 4.33
C ASN A 670 -28.04 -20.79 3.45
N LEU A 671 -28.30 -19.63 2.85
CA LEU A 671 -29.47 -19.41 2.01
C LEU A 671 -29.29 -19.99 0.60
N THR A 672 -30.42 -20.21 -0.05
CA THR A 672 -30.57 -20.56 -1.46
C THR A 672 -31.38 -19.48 -2.15
N ALA A 673 -30.82 -18.88 -3.20
CA ALA A 673 -31.49 -17.85 -3.98
C ALA A 673 -32.50 -18.44 -4.98
N VAL A 674 -33.56 -17.69 -5.27
CA VAL A 674 -34.60 -18.05 -6.24
C VAL A 674 -34.78 -16.94 -7.25
N ASN A 675 -34.85 -17.32 -8.54
CA ASN A 675 -34.97 -16.42 -9.69
C ASN A 675 -33.78 -15.44 -9.85
N ALA A 676 -32.59 -15.87 -9.42
CA ALA A 676 -31.30 -15.19 -9.59
C ALA A 676 -31.29 -13.70 -9.19
N PRO A 677 -31.53 -13.38 -7.89
CA PRO A 677 -31.22 -12.06 -7.34
C PRO A 677 -29.76 -11.70 -7.59
N VAL A 678 -29.48 -10.40 -7.68
CA VAL A 678 -28.13 -9.86 -7.85
C VAL A 678 -27.65 -9.21 -6.56
N PHE A 679 -26.34 -9.01 -6.45
CA PHE A 679 -25.75 -8.24 -5.36
C PHE A 679 -25.43 -6.82 -5.84
N SER A 680 -25.81 -5.83 -5.05
CA SER A 680 -25.60 -4.40 -5.32
C SER A 680 -24.47 -3.87 -4.46
N VAL A 681 -23.65 -2.96 -4.98
CA VAL A 681 -22.61 -2.25 -4.20
C VAL A 681 -23.17 -1.07 -3.38
N ASP A 682 -24.48 -0.85 -3.43
CA ASP A 682 -25.19 0.12 -2.60
C ASP A 682 -25.47 -0.54 -1.23
N VAL A 683 -24.80 -0.04 -0.19
CA VAL A 683 -24.78 -0.64 1.15
C VAL A 683 -25.30 0.35 2.20
N PRO A 684 -25.92 -0.12 3.30
CA PRO A 684 -26.51 0.73 4.32
C PRO A 684 -25.51 1.53 5.14
N PHE A 685 -24.29 1.00 5.31
CA PHE A 685 -23.20 1.65 6.01
C PHE A 685 -21.87 1.19 5.43
N VAL A 686 -20.79 1.91 5.77
CA VAL A 686 -19.43 1.43 5.49
C VAL A 686 -18.85 1.01 6.83
N SER A 687 -18.76 -0.29 7.10
CA SER A 687 -18.12 -0.79 8.33
C SER A 687 -16.61 -0.60 8.21
N THR A 688 -16.13 0.51 8.77
CA THR A 688 -14.70 0.68 9.04
C THR A 688 -14.48 0.54 10.55
N GLY A 689 -13.86 -0.55 11.00
CA GLY A 689 -13.50 -0.65 12.40
C GLY A 689 -12.75 -1.91 12.80
N THR A 690 -11.68 -1.72 13.56
CA THR A 690 -11.00 -2.78 14.31
C THR A 690 -11.57 -2.85 15.73
N SER A 691 -12.13 -3.99 16.11
CA SER A 691 -12.68 -4.22 17.46
C SER A 691 -11.78 -5.15 18.28
N ILE A 692 -12.01 -5.24 19.59
CA ILE A 692 -11.21 -6.09 20.49
C ILE A 692 -12.07 -6.97 21.39
N GLY A 693 -11.54 -8.15 21.74
CA GLY A 693 -12.08 -9.04 22.78
C GLY A 693 -10.97 -9.68 23.61
N LYS A 694 -11.31 -10.50 24.60
CA LYS A 694 -10.33 -11.24 25.43
C LYS A 694 -9.72 -12.39 24.66
N THR A 695 -8.40 -12.49 24.69
CA THR A 695 -7.69 -13.62 24.08
C THR A 695 -8.00 -14.93 24.78
N ASN A 696 -7.95 -16.06 24.07
CA ASN A 696 -7.96 -17.39 24.68
C ASN A 696 -7.06 -18.34 23.88
N ALA A 697 -6.04 -18.91 24.54
CA ALA A 697 -5.09 -19.82 23.89
C ALA A 697 -5.70 -21.14 23.40
N SER A 698 -6.92 -21.52 23.80
CA SER A 698 -7.60 -22.72 23.29
C SER A 698 -8.50 -22.49 22.09
N VAL A 699 -8.69 -21.23 21.65
CA VAL A 699 -9.65 -20.86 20.60
C VAL A 699 -8.92 -20.26 19.40
N THR A 700 -8.94 -20.95 18.26
CA THR A 700 -8.38 -20.47 16.98
C THR A 700 -8.91 -19.10 16.59
N GLY A 701 -8.06 -18.26 15.99
CA GLY A 701 -8.34 -16.84 15.73
C GLY A 701 -8.10 -15.93 16.94
N LYS A 702 -8.57 -16.28 18.14
CA LYS A 702 -8.46 -15.42 19.34
C LYS A 702 -7.05 -15.28 19.92
N TYR A 703 -6.18 -16.27 19.70
CA TYR A 703 -4.78 -16.20 20.16
C TYR A 703 -3.82 -15.70 19.07
N GLU A 704 -4.20 -15.87 17.80
CA GLU A 704 -3.37 -15.55 16.63
C GLU A 704 -3.26 -14.05 16.44
N THR A 705 -4.36 -13.34 16.66
CA THR A 705 -4.47 -11.88 16.51
C THR A 705 -4.31 -11.13 17.84
N PHE A 706 -3.58 -11.68 18.81
CA PHE A 706 -3.21 -10.95 20.04
C PHE A 706 -2.51 -9.62 19.69
N ILE A 707 -2.97 -8.52 20.30
CA ILE A 707 -2.44 -7.18 20.06
C ILE A 707 -1.95 -6.44 21.28
N GLY A 708 -2.25 -6.88 22.50
CA GLY A 708 -1.82 -6.15 23.70
C GLY A 708 -2.71 -6.35 24.91
N PHE A 709 -2.71 -5.36 25.80
CA PHE A 709 -3.38 -5.43 27.09
C PHE A 709 -4.26 -4.21 27.35
N ALA A 710 -5.48 -4.42 27.86
CA ALA A 710 -6.33 -3.31 28.26
C ALA A 710 -5.66 -2.47 29.35
N SER A 711 -5.61 -1.15 29.18
CA SER A 711 -4.99 -0.26 30.16
C SER A 711 -5.81 -0.12 31.45
N LYS A 712 -7.13 -0.22 31.33
CA LYS A 712 -8.17 -0.07 32.35
C LYS A 712 -9.36 -0.99 32.03
N ASN A 713 -10.37 -1.02 32.91
CA ASN A 713 -11.63 -1.71 32.62
C ASN A 713 -12.33 -1.02 31.44
N ILE A 714 -12.77 -1.81 30.46
CA ILE A 714 -13.54 -1.36 29.30
C ILE A 714 -14.90 -2.07 29.37
N SER A 715 -15.99 -1.30 29.41
CA SER A 715 -17.33 -1.88 29.37
C SER A 715 -17.58 -2.47 27.98
N ALA A 716 -18.45 -3.48 27.89
CA ALA A 716 -18.87 -3.99 26.59
C ALA A 716 -19.39 -2.83 25.72
N LEU A 717 -18.93 -2.81 24.47
CA LEU A 717 -19.29 -1.83 23.44
C LEU A 717 -18.78 -0.40 23.71
N ALA A 718 -17.87 -0.22 24.67
CA ALA A 718 -17.18 1.04 24.92
C ALA A 718 -15.81 1.08 24.22
N SER A 719 -15.37 2.27 23.84
CA SER A 719 -13.98 2.51 23.44
C SER A 719 -13.08 2.51 24.68
N GLY A 720 -11.93 1.86 24.57
CA GLY A 720 -10.94 1.84 25.62
C GLY A 720 -9.52 1.71 25.11
N ASP A 721 -8.61 2.22 25.93
CA ASP A 721 -7.18 2.27 25.67
C ASP A 721 -6.53 0.89 25.86
N VAL A 722 -5.87 0.37 24.83
CA VAL A 722 -5.06 -0.86 24.83
C VAL A 722 -3.59 -0.51 24.68
N ILE A 723 -2.75 -1.03 25.58
CA ILE A 723 -1.30 -1.00 25.47
C ILE A 723 -0.90 -2.07 24.46
N VAL A 724 -0.59 -1.67 23.23
CA VAL A 724 -0.22 -2.59 22.14
C VAL A 724 1.29 -2.83 22.03
N ALA A 725 2.10 -1.96 22.62
CA ALA A 725 3.54 -2.15 22.76
C ALA A 725 4.09 -1.34 23.94
N GLY A 726 5.18 -1.81 24.55
CA GLY A 726 5.81 -1.18 25.72
C GLY A 726 5.57 -1.98 27.00
N GLU A 727 5.47 -1.28 28.13
CA GLU A 727 5.39 -1.88 29.45
C GLU A 727 3.96 -1.91 30.00
N VAL A 728 3.52 -3.12 30.36
CA VAL A 728 2.26 -3.35 31.07
C VAL A 728 2.54 -3.32 32.57
N ASN A 729 2.39 -2.12 33.14
CA ASN A 729 2.51 -1.89 34.58
C ASN A 729 1.24 -2.27 35.35
N GLY A 730 1.42 -2.67 36.61
CA GLY A 730 0.32 -2.95 37.56
C GLY A 730 -0.20 -4.38 37.51
N LEU A 731 0.54 -5.30 36.90
CA LEU A 731 0.32 -6.74 37.03
C LEU A 731 0.75 -7.21 38.43
N SER A 732 0.39 -8.44 38.81
CA SER A 732 0.74 -9.00 40.12
C SER A 732 1.33 -10.40 39.99
N GLY A 733 2.34 -10.69 40.80
CA GLY A 733 2.92 -12.04 40.88
C GLY A 733 3.77 -12.41 39.68
N LEU A 734 4.36 -11.43 38.98
CA LEU A 734 5.31 -11.73 37.92
C LEU A 734 6.67 -12.16 38.49
N THR A 735 7.36 -13.01 37.75
CA THR A 735 8.74 -13.43 38.06
C THR A 735 9.70 -12.69 37.13
N PRO A 736 10.51 -11.73 37.61
CA PRO A 736 11.44 -10.97 36.77
C PRO A 736 12.33 -11.87 35.92
N GLY A 737 12.53 -11.49 34.66
CA GLY A 737 13.28 -12.25 33.64
C GLY A 737 12.54 -13.45 33.06
N SER A 738 11.36 -13.81 33.57
CA SER A 738 10.58 -14.94 33.05
C SER A 738 9.74 -14.55 31.83
N GLN A 739 9.63 -15.47 30.89
CA GLN A 739 8.78 -15.38 29.71
C GLN A 739 7.33 -15.75 30.05
N TYR A 740 6.37 -15.01 29.47
CA TYR A 740 4.93 -15.22 29.62
C TYR A 740 4.24 -15.57 28.30
N TYR A 741 3.17 -16.35 28.43
CA TYR A 741 2.33 -16.87 27.34
C TYR A 741 0.86 -16.53 27.59
N LEU A 742 0.04 -16.56 26.53
CA LEU A 742 -1.42 -16.58 26.68
C LEU A 742 -1.88 -17.85 27.39
N SER A 743 -2.85 -17.68 28.29
CA SER A 743 -3.52 -18.77 29.00
C SER A 743 -4.76 -19.28 28.25
N ASN A 744 -5.23 -20.47 28.62
CA ASN A 744 -6.56 -20.98 28.23
C ASN A 744 -7.71 -20.27 28.95
N THR A 745 -7.40 -19.49 29.97
CA THR A 745 -8.38 -18.62 30.65
C THR A 745 -8.47 -17.30 29.88
N PRO A 746 -9.67 -16.85 29.46
CA PRO A 746 -9.84 -15.61 28.72
C PRO A 746 -9.13 -14.40 29.35
N GLY A 747 -8.37 -13.67 28.55
CA GLY A 747 -7.63 -12.46 28.95
C GLY A 747 -6.42 -12.71 29.85
N SER A 748 -6.15 -13.95 30.27
CA SER A 748 -5.11 -14.25 31.26
C SER A 748 -3.78 -14.64 30.63
N ILE A 749 -2.71 -14.52 31.43
CA ILE A 749 -1.35 -14.87 31.06
C ILE A 749 -0.74 -15.88 32.04
N SER A 750 0.27 -16.64 31.61
CA SER A 750 0.92 -17.67 32.42
C SER A 750 2.39 -17.86 32.05
N THR A 751 3.21 -18.38 32.96
CA THR A 751 4.58 -18.85 32.66
C THR A 751 4.60 -20.23 31.98
N VAL A 752 3.45 -20.93 31.98
CA VAL A 752 3.23 -22.19 31.27
C VAL A 752 2.43 -21.89 29.99
N PRO A 753 2.84 -22.40 28.81
CA PRO A 753 2.07 -22.26 27.58
C PRO A 753 0.63 -22.77 27.72
N GLY A 754 -0.33 -22.05 27.16
CA GLY A 754 -1.70 -22.56 26.93
C GLY A 754 -1.76 -23.66 25.87
N THR A 755 -2.97 -24.09 25.51
CA THR A 755 -3.22 -25.14 24.51
C THR A 755 -2.51 -24.84 23.19
N ASN A 756 -2.62 -23.60 22.70
CA ASN A 756 -1.78 -23.07 21.64
C ASN A 756 -0.72 -22.15 22.22
N THR A 757 0.54 -22.36 21.82
CA THR A 757 1.66 -21.59 22.35
C THR A 757 1.70 -20.21 21.69
N ARG A 758 1.31 -19.18 22.43
CA ARG A 758 1.50 -17.77 22.06
C ARG A 758 2.27 -17.05 23.15
N LYS A 759 3.52 -16.69 22.86
CA LYS A 759 4.37 -15.89 23.75
C LYS A 759 3.99 -14.40 23.63
N ILE A 760 4.04 -13.64 24.72
CA ILE A 760 3.47 -12.26 24.76
C ILE A 760 4.30 -11.21 25.50
N GLY A 761 5.06 -11.57 26.54
CA GLY A 761 6.05 -10.66 27.13
C GLY A 761 7.11 -11.32 28.00
N ILE A 762 8.09 -10.53 28.44
CA ILE A 762 9.06 -10.88 29.49
C ILE A 762 8.83 -9.95 30.68
N ALA A 763 8.81 -10.48 31.90
CA ALA A 763 8.65 -9.64 33.08
C ALA A 763 9.93 -8.84 33.36
N SER A 764 9.86 -7.51 33.35
CA SER A 764 10.97 -6.63 33.76
C SER A 764 11.00 -6.43 35.28
N SER A 765 9.86 -6.60 35.95
CA SER A 765 9.73 -6.53 37.40
C SER A 765 8.65 -7.51 37.90
N THR A 766 8.35 -7.50 39.21
CA THR A 766 7.26 -8.31 39.78
C THR A 766 5.86 -7.81 39.42
N THR A 767 5.77 -6.62 38.82
CA THR A 767 4.51 -5.95 38.45
C THR A 767 4.48 -5.39 37.03
N THR A 768 5.57 -5.55 36.28
CA THR A 768 5.75 -5.00 34.93
C THR A 768 6.10 -6.11 33.95
N LEU A 769 5.30 -6.21 32.89
CA LEU A 769 5.56 -7.08 31.75
C LEU A 769 5.90 -6.23 30.52
N LEU A 770 7.06 -6.46 29.93
CA LEU A 770 7.43 -5.89 28.62
C LEU A 770 6.78 -6.72 27.52
N ILE A 771 5.89 -6.12 26.72
CA ILE A 771 5.31 -6.76 25.55
C ILE A 771 6.41 -6.90 24.49
N THR A 772 6.71 -8.13 24.09
CA THR A 772 7.74 -8.40 23.08
C THR A 772 7.34 -9.64 22.26
N ASN A 773 7.76 -9.68 21.00
CA ASN A 773 7.72 -10.86 20.14
C ASN A 773 9.13 -11.38 19.82
N ILE A 774 10.16 -10.82 20.46
CA ILE A 774 11.57 -11.18 20.33
C ILE A 774 11.90 -12.11 21.50
N TRP A 775 12.30 -13.35 21.21
CA TRP A 775 12.41 -14.45 22.16
C TRP A 775 13.73 -15.18 22.09
#